data_AF-A0A7J7GBW9-F1
#
_entry.id   AF-A0A7J7GBW9-F1
#
_cell.length_a   1.000
_cell.length_b   1.000
_cell.length_c   1.000
_cell.angle_alpha   90.00
_cell.angle_beta   90.00
_cell.angle_gamma   90.00
#
_symmetry.space_group_name_H-M   'P 1'
#
loop_
_entity.id
_entity.type
_entity.pdbx_description
1 polymer ?
#
loop_
_entity_poly.entity_id
_entity_poly.type
_entity_poly.pdbx_seq_one_letter_code
_entity_poly.pdbx_strand_id
1 'polypeptide(L)'
;MALTLTFMLLKKQQQQQQLILLFLLNKDFIFIRSLSSTSTSTSSSTSTSTSTSLYPNFNPNGQLFQSSLRYVDRRQTTTPTPGAAAAAAGGGSPRQVVLHMHGSSLSLSRLHHSPPHSTLHRLNCQVPHLMPHPPPLSLLRPLQEKLQTLFLAPPNPPPPPTITTNRGLCSRVSNGDSDSETADVENCEGVHCENVNSMADWKEVDRVCKVVDELFALDRNMEAVLDECGVILNHDLVVQVLERFRHARRPAFRFFCWAGQRPSPGYSHNSRTYNKMMLILGKARQFETMVIVLEEMGERELLTSETFQIAIKAFAEAQERKKAVGIFELMKKYKFKVGVDTINCLLDSLGRAKLGKEAQLLFESLKERFTPNLRTYTVLLNGWCRVKNLMEAGKVWNDMTDKGFKPDIVAHHTMLEGLLRCRKRSDAIKLFEVMKSKGPCPSVRSYTILIRDLCKQMKMREAVEYFEEMLDYGCEPDAAVYTCLITGFGNQKKMDKVYGLLKEMKEKGCPPDVQTYNALIKLMTNRQMPDDAVRIYKKMIQSGFQPTIHTYNMMMKSYFQTKNYDMGCAVWAEMIRKGCCPDDNSYIVLIGGLIRQGRSEEACKYVEEMIEKGMKAPQLDYNKFAADFSRIGKPDILEELSQKMKFSGKFEASNLFGRWAKMMRNRVKRRDRVKNDKHIA
;
A
#
# COMPACT_ATOMS: atom_id res chain seq x y z
N MET A 1 -26.02 6.37 -49.72
CA MET A 1 -24.84 5.52 -50.03
C MET A 1 -23.76 5.59 -48.95
N ALA A 2 -23.18 6.73 -48.59
CA ALA A 2 -22.09 6.79 -47.58
C ALA A 2 -22.43 6.10 -46.23
N LEU A 3 -23.61 6.40 -45.66
CA LEU A 3 -24.11 5.77 -44.43
C LEU A 3 -24.34 4.25 -44.55
N THR A 4 -24.79 3.75 -45.72
CA THR A 4 -24.93 2.31 -45.95
C THR A 4 -23.56 1.63 -46.11
N LEU A 5 -22.57 2.33 -46.68
CA LEU A 5 -21.20 1.82 -46.80
C LEU A 5 -20.51 1.69 -45.44
N THR A 6 -20.63 2.70 -44.56
CA THR A 6 -20.07 2.63 -43.20
C THR A 6 -20.77 1.58 -42.35
N PHE A 7 -22.09 1.39 -42.48
CA PHE A 7 -22.80 0.33 -41.77
C PHE A 7 -22.37 -1.08 -42.24
N MET A 8 -22.13 -1.28 -43.54
CA MET A 8 -21.57 -2.55 -44.04
C MET A 8 -20.11 -2.76 -43.60
N LEU A 9 -19.29 -1.71 -43.55
CA LEU A 9 -17.91 -1.80 -43.04
C LEU A 9 -17.88 -2.19 -41.55
N LEU A 10 -18.72 -1.56 -40.72
CA LEU A 10 -18.88 -1.93 -39.30
C LEU A 10 -19.34 -3.39 -39.15
N LYS A 11 -20.33 -3.83 -39.93
CA LYS A 11 -20.82 -5.22 -39.89
C LYS A 11 -19.75 -6.23 -40.31
N LYS A 12 -18.92 -5.89 -41.32
CA LYS A 12 -17.78 -6.69 -41.77
C LYS A 12 -16.66 -6.76 -40.72
N GLN A 13 -16.38 -5.64 -40.03
CA GLN A 13 -15.41 -5.59 -38.93
C GLN A 13 -15.87 -6.40 -37.72
N GLN A 14 -17.18 -6.35 -37.40
CA GLN A 14 -17.78 -7.17 -36.34
C GLN A 14 -17.74 -8.67 -36.67
N GLN A 15 -17.99 -9.06 -37.93
CA GLN A 15 -17.79 -10.43 -38.39
C GLN A 15 -16.32 -10.88 -38.30
N GLN A 16 -15.35 -10.04 -38.66
CA GLN A 16 -13.92 -10.38 -38.46
C GLN A 16 -13.58 -10.58 -36.98
N GLN A 17 -14.09 -9.75 -36.08
CA GLN A 17 -13.87 -9.94 -34.63
C GLN A 17 -14.50 -11.24 -34.11
N GLN A 18 -15.70 -11.61 -34.57
CA GLN A 18 -16.31 -12.91 -34.24
C GLN A 18 -15.52 -14.08 -34.81
N LEU A 19 -14.99 -13.98 -36.04
CA LEU A 19 -14.17 -15.02 -36.65
C LEU A 19 -12.85 -15.23 -35.89
N ILE A 20 -12.20 -14.14 -35.46
CA ILE A 20 -11.00 -14.18 -34.62
C ILE A 20 -11.31 -14.83 -33.26
N LEU A 21 -12.44 -14.49 -32.64
CA LEU A 21 -12.86 -15.11 -31.38
C LEU A 21 -13.11 -16.62 -31.54
N LEU A 22 -13.75 -17.05 -32.63
CA LEU A 22 -13.92 -18.47 -32.97
C LEU A 22 -12.58 -19.18 -33.17
N PHE A 23 -11.61 -18.50 -33.80
CA PHE A 23 -10.28 -19.06 -34.07
C PHE A 23 -9.43 -19.21 -32.81
N LEU A 24 -9.59 -18.30 -31.83
CA LEU A 24 -8.99 -18.41 -30.50
C LEU A 24 -9.62 -19.56 -29.70
N LEU A 25 -10.96 -19.62 -29.64
CA LEU A 25 -11.67 -20.70 -28.93
C LEU A 25 -11.37 -22.09 -29.51
N ASN A 26 -11.19 -22.21 -30.83
CA ASN A 26 -10.73 -23.47 -31.45
C ASN A 26 -9.29 -23.85 -31.09
N LYS A 27 -8.39 -22.90 -30.86
CA LYS A 27 -7.02 -23.21 -30.40
C LYS A 27 -7.02 -23.77 -28.98
N ASP A 28 -7.83 -23.21 -28.08
CA ASP A 28 -7.99 -23.75 -26.73
C ASP A 28 -8.62 -25.16 -26.75
N PHE A 29 -9.60 -25.39 -27.65
CA PHE A 29 -10.20 -26.73 -27.84
C PHE A 29 -9.22 -27.78 -28.37
N ILE A 30 -8.31 -27.40 -29.29
CA ILE A 30 -7.24 -28.28 -29.77
C ILE A 30 -6.24 -28.60 -28.64
N PHE A 31 -5.91 -27.61 -27.78
CA PHE A 31 -5.01 -27.83 -26.66
C PHE A 31 -5.59 -28.78 -25.61
N ILE A 32 -6.89 -28.65 -25.30
CA ILE A 32 -7.60 -29.58 -24.40
C ILE A 32 -7.63 -31.00 -24.97
N ARG A 33 -7.85 -31.16 -26.28
CA ARG A 33 -7.89 -32.48 -26.94
C ARG A 33 -6.54 -33.21 -26.97
N SER A 34 -5.43 -32.50 -26.75
CA SER A 34 -4.09 -33.08 -26.58
C SER A 34 -3.89 -33.74 -25.21
N LEU A 35 -4.60 -33.25 -24.18
CA LEU A 35 -4.48 -33.72 -22.79
C LEU A 35 -5.50 -34.83 -22.42
N SER A 36 -6.38 -35.21 -23.34
CA SER A 36 -7.44 -36.20 -23.11
C SER A 36 -7.23 -37.54 -23.85
N SER A 37 -6.01 -37.79 -24.36
CA SER A 37 -5.69 -38.95 -25.21
C SER A 37 -4.98 -40.11 -24.47
N THR A 38 -4.76 -40.00 -23.15
CA THR A 38 -4.00 -40.97 -22.35
C THR A 38 -4.75 -41.49 -21.12
N SER A 39 -5.98 -41.98 -21.30
CA SER A 39 -6.65 -42.83 -20.30
C SER A 39 -7.73 -43.76 -20.87
N THR A 40 -7.81 -44.96 -20.28
CA THR A 40 -8.92 -45.96 -20.28
C THR A 40 -9.33 -46.72 -21.55
N SER A 41 -8.87 -47.97 -21.63
CA SER A 41 -9.61 -49.19 -21.99
C SER A 41 -8.96 -50.38 -21.24
N THR A 42 -9.60 -51.00 -20.23
CA THR A 42 -10.46 -52.22 -20.28
C THR A 42 -9.75 -53.48 -20.82
N SER A 43 -9.82 -54.69 -20.22
CA SER A 43 -10.50 -55.17 -18.99
C SER A 43 -10.18 -56.66 -18.71
N SER A 44 -10.43 -57.17 -17.48
CA SER A 44 -10.55 -58.60 -17.07
C SER A 44 -9.31 -59.52 -17.29
N SER A 45 -9.05 -60.64 -16.60
CA SER A 45 -9.55 -61.32 -15.37
C SER A 45 -8.42 -62.33 -14.95
N THR A 46 -8.28 -62.89 -13.74
CA THR A 46 -9.18 -63.83 -13.00
C THR A 46 -8.80 -63.98 -11.50
N SER A 47 -9.55 -64.82 -10.78
CA SER A 47 -9.36 -65.38 -9.42
C SER A 47 -7.93 -65.83 -9.06
N THR A 48 -7.48 -65.91 -7.79
CA THR A 48 -8.09 -66.69 -6.67
C THR A 48 -7.85 -66.18 -5.23
N SER A 49 -8.58 -66.80 -4.30
CA SER A 49 -8.46 -66.88 -2.81
C SER A 49 -7.03 -67.07 -2.25
N THR A 50 -6.70 -66.85 -0.96
CA THR A 50 -7.46 -67.12 0.29
C THR A 50 -7.22 -66.11 1.44
N SER A 51 -8.02 -66.22 2.50
CA SER A 51 -7.84 -65.60 3.82
C SER A 51 -6.64 -66.14 4.61
N THR A 52 -6.17 -65.40 5.64
CA THR A 52 -6.28 -65.74 7.09
C THR A 52 -5.60 -64.64 7.95
N SER A 53 -5.96 -64.55 9.23
CA SER A 53 -5.42 -63.60 10.22
C SER A 53 -4.08 -64.05 10.84
N LEU A 54 -3.29 -63.09 11.37
CA LEU A 54 -2.79 -63.06 12.77
C LEU A 54 -1.74 -61.95 13.03
N TYR A 55 -1.82 -61.32 14.20
CA TYR A 55 -0.70 -60.73 14.95
C TYR A 55 -0.13 -61.84 15.90
N PRO A 56 1.06 -61.75 16.56
CA PRO A 56 1.82 -60.54 16.92
C PRO A 56 3.38 -60.68 16.88
N ASN A 57 4.07 -59.76 17.60
CA ASN A 57 5.36 -59.90 18.31
C ASN A 57 6.75 -59.59 17.67
N PHE A 58 7.27 -58.43 18.09
CA PHE A 58 8.50 -58.24 18.91
C PHE A 58 9.92 -58.72 18.45
N ASN A 59 10.79 -57.70 18.27
CA ASN A 59 12.15 -57.59 18.86
C ASN A 59 13.37 -58.27 18.12
N PRO A 60 14.65 -58.08 18.55
CA PRO A 60 15.50 -57.06 17.92
C PRO A 60 16.96 -57.50 17.57
N ASN A 61 17.79 -56.51 17.22
CA ASN A 61 19.27 -56.53 17.07
C ASN A 61 19.84 -57.21 15.81
N GLY A 62 21.05 -56.78 15.40
CA GLY A 62 21.94 -57.62 14.57
C GLY A 62 22.62 -57.00 13.33
N GLN A 63 23.51 -56.02 13.55
CA GLN A 63 24.78 -55.75 12.81
C GLN A 63 24.97 -56.06 11.30
N LEU A 64 25.60 -55.08 10.62
CA LEU A 64 26.71 -55.20 9.64
C LEU A 64 26.69 -56.30 8.55
N PHE A 65 26.88 -55.87 7.30
CA PHE A 65 27.92 -56.46 6.45
C PHE A 65 28.53 -55.43 5.47
N GLN A 66 29.86 -55.50 5.29
CA GLN A 66 30.59 -54.82 4.21
C GLN A 66 31.09 -55.85 3.19
N SER A 67 30.85 -55.62 1.90
CA SER A 67 31.74 -55.98 0.77
C SER A 67 31.01 -55.62 -0.54
N SER A 68 31.49 -54.79 -1.46
CA SER A 68 32.82 -54.73 -2.11
C SER A 68 33.14 -55.95 -2.97
N LEU A 69 33.19 -55.76 -4.30
CA LEU A 69 34.36 -56.00 -5.17
C LEU A 69 34.08 -55.24 -6.51
N ARG A 70 34.99 -54.38 -7.01
CA ARG A 70 36.13 -54.63 -7.93
C ARG A 70 35.70 -55.00 -9.37
N TYR A 71 36.42 -54.68 -10.45
CA TYR A 71 37.86 -54.35 -10.64
C TYR A 71 38.02 -53.46 -11.93
N VAL A 72 38.92 -52.43 -12.00
CA VAL A 72 40.33 -52.44 -12.53
C VAL A 72 40.44 -52.42 -14.07
N ASP A 73 41.37 -51.68 -14.74
CA ASP A 73 42.58 -50.97 -14.26
C ASP A 73 43.04 -49.77 -15.14
N ARG A 74 44.09 -49.04 -14.66
CA ARG A 74 45.27 -48.39 -15.34
C ARG A 74 45.15 -47.68 -16.72
N ARG A 75 45.98 -46.65 -17.05
CA ARG A 75 46.92 -45.72 -16.34
C ARG A 75 47.36 -44.58 -17.30
N GLN A 76 48.00 -43.53 -16.75
CA GLN A 76 49.14 -42.68 -17.25
C GLN A 76 49.58 -42.79 -18.74
N THR A 77 50.00 -41.76 -19.51
CA THR A 77 50.20 -40.27 -19.40
C THR A 77 50.21 -39.70 -20.86
N THR A 78 50.68 -38.52 -21.33
CA THR A 78 51.62 -37.44 -20.89
C THR A 78 51.40 -36.15 -21.74
N THR A 79 52.00 -35.01 -21.40
CA THR A 79 52.06 -33.76 -22.24
C THR A 79 53.37 -33.70 -23.06
N PRO A 80 53.42 -33.07 -24.27
CA PRO A 80 53.71 -31.62 -24.37
C PRO A 80 53.17 -30.86 -25.63
N THR A 81 53.42 -29.55 -25.69
CA THR A 81 53.37 -28.61 -26.86
C THR A 81 54.79 -28.44 -27.48
N PRO A 82 55.15 -27.58 -28.49
CA PRO A 82 54.46 -26.40 -29.11
C PRO A 82 54.70 -26.10 -30.64
N GLY A 83 54.24 -24.92 -31.13
CA GLY A 83 54.73 -24.20 -32.35
C GLY A 83 53.87 -24.30 -33.64
N ALA A 84 54.01 -23.46 -34.69
CA ALA A 84 54.62 -22.11 -34.87
C ALA A 84 54.24 -21.49 -36.27
N ALA A 85 54.64 -20.22 -36.55
CA ALA A 85 54.53 -19.45 -37.84
C ALA A 85 53.11 -19.00 -38.31
N ALA A 86 52.80 -17.84 -38.94
CA ALA A 86 53.49 -16.84 -39.82
C ALA A 86 53.57 -17.25 -41.32
N ALA A 87 53.37 -16.43 -42.37
CA ALA A 87 52.89 -15.04 -42.61
C ALA A 87 52.27 -15.00 -44.07
N ALA A 88 52.00 -13.92 -44.85
CA ALA A 88 52.17 -12.45 -44.85
C ALA A 88 51.12 -11.81 -45.85
N ALA A 89 50.56 -10.60 -45.68
CA ALA A 89 50.97 -9.25 -46.14
C ALA A 89 50.71 -8.83 -47.62
N GLY A 90 50.14 -7.62 -47.82
CA GLY A 90 49.97 -6.89 -49.11
C GLY A 90 48.60 -7.07 -49.81
N GLY A 91 47.98 -6.08 -50.46
CA GLY A 91 48.25 -4.63 -50.49
C GLY A 91 47.56 -3.91 -51.68
N GLY A 92 46.99 -2.71 -51.49
CA GLY A 92 46.54 -1.84 -52.60
C GLY A 92 45.20 -1.10 -52.40
N SER A 93 45.15 0.16 -52.83
CA SER A 93 43.93 0.96 -53.05
C SER A 93 44.20 2.00 -54.16
N PRO A 94 43.20 2.42 -54.96
CA PRO A 94 42.66 3.78 -54.73
C PRO A 94 41.18 4.02 -55.14
N ARG A 95 40.71 5.21 -54.74
CA ARG A 95 39.72 6.17 -55.32
C ARG A 95 39.35 5.96 -56.82
N GLN A 96 38.21 6.37 -57.40
CA GLN A 96 36.90 7.02 -57.07
C GLN A 96 36.02 6.94 -58.38
N VAL A 97 34.80 7.48 -58.66
CA VAL A 97 33.82 8.43 -58.05
C VAL A 97 32.38 8.14 -58.62
N VAL A 98 31.35 8.93 -58.21
CA VAL A 98 30.13 9.36 -59.00
C VAL A 98 28.90 8.42 -59.14
N LEU A 99 27.77 8.89 -58.56
CA LEU A 99 26.34 8.97 -58.99
C LEU A 99 25.69 7.85 -59.87
N HIS A 100 24.38 7.52 -59.84
CA HIS A 100 23.16 8.24 -59.39
C HIS A 100 21.94 7.27 -59.31
N MET A 101 20.95 7.54 -58.43
CA MET A 101 19.53 7.07 -58.49
C MET A 101 19.26 5.53 -58.50
N HIS A 102 18.05 5.00 -58.23
CA HIS A 102 16.87 5.46 -57.47
C HIS A 102 16.21 4.19 -56.86
N GLY A 103 15.53 4.29 -55.71
CA GLY A 103 14.95 3.11 -55.05
C GLY A 103 14.09 3.44 -53.82
N SER A 104 13.28 4.49 -53.93
CA SER A 104 12.59 5.08 -52.77
C SER A 104 11.53 4.17 -52.15
N SER A 105 11.57 4.11 -50.82
CA SER A 105 10.46 3.92 -49.89
C SER A 105 9.06 4.28 -50.40
N LEU A 106 8.04 3.66 -49.81
CA LEU A 106 6.82 4.39 -49.45
C LEU A 106 6.39 4.11 -48.00
N SER A 107 5.80 5.12 -47.38
CA SER A 107 5.40 5.19 -45.98
C SER A 107 3.95 5.68 -45.87
N LEU A 108 3.30 5.46 -44.72
CA LEU A 108 1.98 6.01 -44.45
C LEU A 108 1.90 6.68 -43.06
N SER A 109 2.19 7.97 -43.05
CA SER A 109 1.56 8.93 -42.14
C SER A 109 0.62 9.83 -42.95
N ARG A 110 -0.60 10.07 -42.47
CA ARG A 110 -1.46 11.20 -42.89
C ARG A 110 -2.70 11.34 -42.01
N LEU A 111 -3.27 12.55 -42.06
CA LEU A 111 -4.39 13.10 -41.28
C LEU A 111 -3.95 13.57 -39.86
N HIS A 112 -3.80 14.87 -39.59
CA HIS A 112 -4.15 16.07 -40.38
C HIS A 112 -3.03 17.11 -40.46
N HIS A 113 -2.98 17.81 -41.61
CA HIS A 113 -2.52 19.20 -41.69
C HIS A 113 -3.74 20.12 -41.77
N SER A 114 -3.63 21.32 -41.20
CA SER A 114 -4.45 22.48 -41.55
C SER A 114 -3.61 23.44 -42.40
N PRO A 115 -4.18 24.16 -43.38
CA PRO A 115 -3.43 25.12 -44.19
C PRO A 115 -3.28 26.48 -43.46
N PRO A 116 -2.13 27.16 -43.57
CA PRO A 116 -1.94 28.54 -43.13
C PRO A 116 -2.09 29.55 -44.30
N HIS A 117 -2.37 30.83 -44.03
CA HIS A 117 -1.78 31.96 -44.78
C HIS A 117 -1.94 33.32 -44.06
N SER A 118 -0.86 34.11 -44.16
CA SER A 118 -0.68 35.59 -44.18
C SER A 118 -1.91 36.47 -44.57
N THR A 119 -2.05 37.77 -44.19
CA THR A 119 -1.12 38.79 -43.61
C THR A 119 -1.86 40.06 -43.07
N LEU A 120 -1.16 40.90 -42.27
CA LEU A 120 -1.26 42.38 -42.13
C LEU A 120 -2.63 43.11 -41.94
N HIS A 121 -2.83 43.83 -40.81
CA HIS A 121 -2.89 45.32 -40.78
C HIS A 121 -2.81 45.94 -39.35
N ARG A 122 -2.95 47.29 -39.24
CA ARG A 122 -2.60 48.15 -38.08
C ARG A 122 -3.79 48.56 -37.17
N LEU A 123 -3.46 48.97 -35.92
CA LEU A 123 -4.02 50.08 -35.09
C LEU A 123 -5.54 50.37 -35.15
N ASN A 124 -6.30 50.31 -34.05
CA ASN A 124 -6.35 51.41 -33.06
C ASN A 124 -7.13 51.09 -31.76
N CYS A 125 -6.71 51.74 -30.66
CA CYS A 125 -7.44 52.33 -29.52
C CYS A 125 -8.69 51.70 -28.83
N GLN A 126 -8.77 52.04 -27.52
CA GLN A 126 -9.90 51.99 -26.58
C GLN A 126 -10.14 50.70 -25.75
N VAL A 127 -10.44 50.96 -24.47
CA VAL A 127 -10.63 50.06 -23.31
C VAL A 127 -12.02 50.43 -22.77
N PRO A 128 -12.95 49.51 -22.41
CA PRO A 128 -12.80 48.76 -21.15
C PRO A 128 -13.49 47.38 -21.02
N HIS A 129 -13.31 46.78 -19.84
CA HIS A 129 -14.11 45.71 -19.20
C HIS A 129 -14.35 44.39 -19.95
N LEU A 130 -13.49 43.40 -19.67
CA LEU A 130 -13.89 42.04 -19.24
C LEU A 130 -12.67 41.30 -18.66
N MET A 131 -12.75 40.81 -17.42
CA MET A 131 -11.69 40.04 -16.76
C MET A 131 -11.91 38.54 -16.94
N PRO A 132 -11.04 37.79 -17.64
CA PRO A 132 -11.12 36.33 -17.73
C PRO A 132 -10.47 35.66 -16.51
N HIS A 133 -11.10 34.61 -15.98
CA HIS A 133 -10.53 33.80 -14.90
C HIS A 133 -9.24 33.06 -15.36
N PRO A 134 -8.17 33.02 -14.55
CA PRO A 134 -7.06 32.09 -14.74
C PRO A 134 -7.43 30.68 -14.21
N PRO A 135 -7.35 29.60 -15.00
CA PRO A 135 -7.69 28.24 -14.56
C PRO A 135 -6.49 27.48 -13.94
N PRO A 136 -6.72 26.39 -13.16
CA PRO A 136 -5.68 25.72 -12.36
C PRO A 136 -4.62 24.88 -13.11
N LEU A 137 -4.38 25.13 -14.41
CA LEU A 137 -3.64 24.23 -15.32
C LEU A 137 -2.27 24.77 -15.77
N SER A 138 -1.80 25.90 -15.22
CA SER A 138 -0.51 26.51 -15.57
C SER A 138 0.70 25.61 -15.26
N LEU A 139 0.61 24.75 -14.25
CA LEU A 139 1.68 23.83 -13.83
C LEU A 139 2.06 22.76 -14.87
N LEU A 140 1.14 22.39 -15.80
CA LEU A 140 1.37 21.28 -16.72
C LEU A 140 1.92 21.69 -18.09
N ARG A 141 1.61 22.89 -18.58
CA ARG A 141 1.99 23.32 -19.96
C ARG A 141 3.49 23.22 -20.26
N PRO A 142 4.41 23.77 -19.44
CA PRO A 142 5.85 23.74 -19.76
C PRO A 142 6.44 22.33 -19.79
N LEU A 143 5.86 21.39 -19.03
CA LEU A 143 6.27 19.98 -18.99
C LEU A 143 5.66 19.19 -20.17
N GLN A 144 4.41 19.45 -20.50
CA GLN A 144 3.68 18.77 -21.57
C GLN A 144 4.20 19.14 -22.97
N GLU A 145 4.73 20.35 -23.15
CA GLU A 145 5.43 20.76 -24.38
C GLU A 145 6.85 20.15 -24.48
N LYS A 146 7.57 20.03 -23.36
CA LYS A 146 8.87 19.32 -23.26
C LYS A 146 8.79 17.84 -23.65
N LEU A 147 7.64 17.18 -23.39
CA LEU A 147 7.42 15.76 -23.68
C LEU A 147 7.42 15.41 -25.17
N GLN A 148 7.21 16.39 -26.08
CA GLN A 148 7.20 16.13 -27.53
C GLN A 148 8.59 16.18 -28.18
N THR A 149 9.59 16.78 -27.54
CA THR A 149 10.91 17.05 -28.17
C THR A 149 12.04 16.12 -27.73
N LEU A 150 11.91 15.45 -26.58
CA LEU A 150 13.02 14.71 -25.96
C LEU A 150 13.19 13.24 -26.40
N PHE A 151 12.29 12.68 -27.21
CA PHE A 151 12.37 11.29 -27.69
C PHE A 151 13.29 11.07 -28.92
N LEU A 152 14.05 12.08 -29.35
CA LEU A 152 14.90 12.02 -30.56
C LEU A 152 16.36 12.46 -30.37
N ALA A 153 16.81 12.77 -29.15
CA ALA A 153 18.16 13.28 -28.89
C ALA A 153 19.12 12.18 -28.36
N PRO A 154 20.28 11.92 -29.00
CA PRO A 154 21.33 11.08 -28.43
C PRO A 154 22.11 11.83 -27.31
N PRO A 155 22.69 11.12 -26.34
CA PRO A 155 23.37 11.75 -25.19
C PRO A 155 24.80 12.21 -25.51
N ASN A 156 25.14 13.43 -25.07
CA ASN A 156 26.52 13.93 -25.04
C ASN A 156 27.30 13.37 -23.83
N PRO A 157 28.64 13.20 -23.92
CA PRO A 157 29.47 12.70 -22.82
C PRO A 157 29.77 13.77 -21.74
N PRO A 158 29.83 13.40 -20.45
CA PRO A 158 30.16 14.32 -19.35
C PRO A 158 31.67 14.40 -19.02
N PRO A 159 32.13 15.44 -18.31
CA PRO A 159 33.51 15.57 -17.83
C PRO A 159 33.86 14.63 -16.67
N PRO A 160 35.17 14.42 -16.35
CA PRO A 160 35.63 13.50 -15.31
C PRO A 160 35.41 14.04 -13.87
N PRO A 161 35.30 13.15 -12.85
CA PRO A 161 34.94 13.52 -11.49
C PRO A 161 36.15 13.85 -10.59
N THR A 162 35.97 14.81 -9.68
CA THR A 162 36.85 15.02 -8.51
C THR A 162 36.43 14.14 -7.34
N ILE A 163 37.41 13.66 -6.57
CA ILE A 163 37.22 12.72 -5.46
C ILE A 163 37.23 13.46 -4.12
N THR A 164 36.20 13.25 -3.29
CA THR A 164 36.25 13.55 -1.85
C THR A 164 35.73 12.36 -1.04
N THR A 165 36.37 12.09 0.10
CA THR A 165 36.17 10.90 0.94
C THR A 165 35.69 11.29 2.34
N ASN A 166 34.68 10.57 2.85
CA ASN A 166 34.38 10.33 4.28
C ASN A 166 33.15 9.38 4.33
N ARG A 167 33.09 8.27 5.09
CA ARG A 167 33.28 8.04 6.54
C ARG A 167 32.42 8.99 7.39
N GLY A 168 31.30 8.59 8.02
CA GLY A 168 30.67 7.28 8.19
C GLY A 168 30.47 6.97 9.68
N LEU A 169 29.21 6.79 10.12
CA LEU A 169 28.83 6.49 11.51
C LEU A 169 27.47 5.75 11.54
N CYS A 170 27.09 5.19 12.69
CA CYS A 170 26.25 3.99 12.73
C CYS A 170 24.88 4.11 13.44
N SER A 171 24.01 3.15 13.10
CA SER A 171 23.04 2.46 13.97
C SER A 171 21.95 3.24 14.71
N ARG A 172 20.69 2.84 14.44
CA ARG A 172 19.80 2.23 15.45
C ARG A 172 18.73 1.36 14.77
N VAL A 173 18.20 0.38 15.50
CA VAL A 173 17.16 -0.54 15.03
C VAL A 173 15.98 -0.45 16.00
N SER A 174 14.81 -0.08 15.48
CA SER A 174 13.57 0.06 16.25
C SER A 174 12.52 -0.91 15.69
N ASN A 175 12.15 -1.93 16.47
CA ASN A 175 11.15 -2.94 16.10
C ASN A 175 9.73 -2.43 16.38
N GLY A 176 8.75 -2.67 15.47
CA GLY A 176 7.42 -2.08 15.63
C GLY A 176 6.28 -2.65 14.77
N ASP A 177 6.26 -3.95 14.46
CA ASP A 177 5.21 -4.57 13.63
C ASP A 177 4.22 -5.43 14.42
N SER A 178 2.91 -5.16 14.27
CA SER A 178 1.81 -5.87 14.95
C SER A 178 0.59 -6.10 14.05
N ASP A 179 0.65 -7.13 13.19
CA ASP A 179 -0.47 -7.54 12.33
C ASP A 179 -1.60 -8.25 13.11
N SER A 180 -2.79 -7.65 13.11
CA SER A 180 -4.05 -8.32 13.51
C SER A 180 -4.98 -8.51 12.30
N GLU A 181 -4.93 -9.68 11.65
CA GLU A 181 -5.92 -10.07 10.64
C GLU A 181 -7.33 -10.27 11.25
N THR A 182 -8.09 -9.18 11.41
CA THR A 182 -9.56 -9.19 11.55
C THR A 182 -10.15 -7.93 10.92
N ALA A 183 -10.79 -8.10 9.75
CA ALA A 183 -11.39 -7.06 8.90
C ALA A 183 -10.41 -6.05 8.27
N ASP A 184 -10.63 -5.75 6.99
CA ASP A 184 -9.84 -4.81 6.20
C ASP A 184 -10.07 -3.36 6.65
N VAL A 185 -9.07 -2.79 7.30
CA VAL A 185 -8.87 -1.34 7.43
C VAL A 185 -7.41 -1.08 7.09
N GLU A 186 -7.13 -0.15 6.16
CA GLU A 186 -5.78 0.26 5.81
C GLU A 186 -5.14 0.96 7.03
N ASN A 187 -4.52 0.19 7.93
CA ASN A 187 -3.77 0.73 9.05
C ASN A 187 -2.51 1.40 8.52
N CYS A 188 -2.65 2.67 8.12
CA CYS A 188 -1.55 3.55 7.78
C CYS A 188 -0.59 3.58 8.96
N GLU A 189 0.46 2.75 8.89
CA GLU A 189 1.60 2.78 9.81
C GLU A 189 2.01 4.24 9.99
N GLY A 190 1.73 4.77 11.19
CA GLY A 190 2.31 6.01 11.62
C GLY A 190 3.80 5.73 11.76
N VAL A 191 4.59 6.23 10.81
CA VAL A 191 6.03 6.38 11.03
C VAL A 191 6.13 7.12 12.36
N HIS A 192 6.68 6.45 13.37
CA HIS A 192 7.06 7.13 14.60
C HIS A 192 8.09 8.17 14.19
N CYS A 193 7.66 9.43 14.10
CA CYS A 193 8.58 10.54 14.14
C CYS A 193 9.28 10.43 15.49
N GLU A 194 10.49 9.86 15.49
CA GLU A 194 11.46 10.11 16.54
C GLU A 194 11.50 11.62 16.74
N ASN A 195 11.43 12.05 18.00
CA ASN A 195 11.13 13.43 18.33
C ASN A 195 12.39 14.31 18.18
N VAL A 196 12.87 14.43 16.94
CA VAL A 196 13.88 15.39 16.51
C VAL A 196 13.30 16.77 16.83
N ASN A 197 13.90 17.46 17.79
CA ASN A 197 13.46 18.78 18.25
C ASN A 197 13.42 19.77 17.07
N SER A 198 12.25 19.91 16.45
CA SER A 198 12.03 20.78 15.30
C SER A 198 11.96 22.22 15.79
N MET A 199 12.83 23.08 15.26
CA MET A 199 12.84 24.53 15.52
C MET A 199 11.68 25.28 14.82
N ALA A 200 10.61 24.58 14.43
CA ALA A 200 9.40 25.19 13.91
C ALA A 200 8.67 25.97 15.02
N ASP A 201 8.33 27.23 14.78
CA ASP A 201 7.35 27.92 15.62
C ASP A 201 5.97 27.31 15.36
N TRP A 202 5.46 26.57 16.35
CA TRP A 202 4.14 25.95 16.28
C TRP A 202 3.00 26.98 16.17
N LYS A 203 3.22 28.24 16.57
CA LYS A 203 2.26 29.34 16.34
C LYS A 203 2.19 29.72 14.86
N GLU A 204 3.32 29.73 14.16
CA GLU A 204 3.39 29.92 12.71
C GLU A 204 2.71 28.75 11.99
N VAL A 205 3.03 27.51 12.37
CA VAL A 205 2.40 26.28 11.82
C VAL A 205 0.88 26.35 11.98
N ASP A 206 0.37 26.62 13.18
CA ASP A 206 -1.08 26.67 13.43
C ASP A 206 -1.77 27.88 12.77
N ARG A 207 -1.08 29.03 12.60
CA ARG A 207 -1.64 30.16 11.83
C ARG A 207 -1.77 29.80 10.35
N VAL A 208 -0.71 29.29 9.74
CA VAL A 208 -0.72 28.86 8.33
C VAL A 208 -1.73 27.74 8.10
N CYS A 209 -1.83 26.75 9.00
CA CYS A 209 -2.80 25.66 8.88
C CYS A 209 -4.26 26.15 8.94
N LYS A 210 -4.59 27.14 9.78
CA LYS A 210 -5.94 27.74 9.80
C LYS A 210 -6.26 28.44 8.48
N VAL A 211 -5.36 29.29 8.00
CA VAL A 211 -5.52 30.00 6.72
C VAL A 211 -5.73 29.02 5.56
N VAL A 212 -4.97 27.90 5.52
CA VAL A 212 -5.14 26.87 4.49
C VAL A 212 -6.48 26.14 4.63
N ASP A 213 -6.89 25.67 5.81
CA ASP A 213 -8.15 24.91 5.96
C ASP A 213 -9.40 25.79 5.73
N GLU A 214 -9.40 27.02 6.26
CA GLU A 214 -10.50 27.97 6.13
C GLU A 214 -10.68 28.46 4.69
N LEU A 215 -9.59 28.85 3.99
CA LEU A 215 -9.69 29.35 2.62
C LEU A 215 -9.90 28.24 1.58
N PHE A 216 -9.38 27.03 1.84
CA PHE A 216 -9.66 25.87 0.99
C PHE A 216 -11.11 25.41 1.11
N ALA A 217 -11.69 25.41 2.32
CA ALA A 217 -13.11 25.09 2.53
C ALA A 217 -14.07 26.12 1.90
N LEU A 218 -13.59 27.33 1.60
CA LEU A 218 -14.33 28.39 0.88
C LEU A 218 -14.02 28.43 -0.62
N ASP A 219 -13.20 27.51 -1.14
CA ASP A 219 -12.63 27.46 -2.50
C ASP A 219 -12.09 28.81 -3.00
N ARG A 220 -11.40 29.54 -2.11
CA ARG A 220 -10.80 30.84 -2.40
C ARG A 220 -9.40 30.68 -3.00
N ASN A 221 -8.87 31.79 -3.53
CA ASN A 221 -7.45 31.93 -3.86
C ASN A 221 -6.65 32.04 -2.55
N MET A 222 -6.38 30.89 -1.91
CA MET A 222 -5.61 30.81 -0.67
C MET A 222 -4.17 31.28 -0.87
N GLU A 223 -3.64 31.14 -2.07
CA GLU A 223 -2.29 31.49 -2.46
C GLU A 223 -2.06 33.01 -2.30
N ALA A 224 -2.97 33.84 -2.81
CA ALA A 224 -2.91 35.30 -2.64
C ALA A 224 -2.94 35.73 -1.16
N VAL A 225 -3.79 35.11 -0.33
CA VAL A 225 -3.89 35.47 1.10
C VAL A 225 -2.66 34.97 1.88
N LEU A 226 -2.06 33.84 1.49
CA LEU A 226 -0.79 33.37 2.07
C LEU A 226 0.39 34.28 1.68
N ASP A 227 0.33 34.96 0.54
CA ASP A 227 1.27 36.01 0.18
C ASP A 227 1.09 37.26 1.06
N GLU A 228 -0.14 37.74 1.22
CA GLU A 228 -0.49 38.84 2.16
C GLU A 228 -0.13 38.52 3.63
N CYS A 229 -0.22 37.25 4.05
CA CYS A 229 0.11 36.80 5.42
C CYS A 229 1.61 36.90 5.79
N GLY A 230 2.50 37.30 4.88
CA GLY A 230 3.91 37.55 5.17
C GLY A 230 4.73 36.31 5.59
N VAL A 231 4.23 35.10 5.32
CA VAL A 231 4.77 33.83 5.81
C VAL A 231 6.25 33.65 5.45
N ILE A 232 7.08 33.33 6.45
CA ILE A 232 8.52 33.07 6.28
C ILE A 232 8.73 31.57 6.03
N LEU A 233 9.00 31.19 4.78
CA LEU A 233 9.19 29.79 4.41
C LEU A 233 10.53 29.23 4.90
N ASN A 234 10.45 28.11 5.60
CA ASN A 234 11.58 27.21 5.86
C ASN A 234 11.11 25.75 5.74
N HIS A 235 12.04 24.82 5.57
CA HIS A 235 11.70 23.41 5.28
C HIS A 235 10.96 22.72 6.43
N ASP A 236 11.20 23.10 7.68
CA ASP A 236 10.47 22.56 8.84
C ASP A 236 9.01 23.02 8.84
N LEU A 237 8.74 24.32 8.69
CA LEU A 237 7.38 24.86 8.56
C LEU A 237 6.60 24.13 7.46
N VAL A 238 7.20 23.97 6.27
CA VAL A 238 6.55 23.28 5.15
C VAL A 238 6.30 21.80 5.48
N VAL A 239 7.25 21.09 6.09
CA VAL A 239 7.07 19.68 6.51
C VAL A 239 5.98 19.53 7.58
N GLN A 240 5.86 20.47 8.53
CA GLN A 240 4.83 20.43 9.57
C GLN A 240 3.44 20.75 9.01
N VAL A 241 3.29 21.78 8.17
CA VAL A 241 2.02 22.09 7.51
C VAL A 241 1.56 20.91 6.63
N LEU A 242 2.46 20.28 5.89
CA LEU A 242 2.15 19.07 5.12
C LEU A 242 1.73 17.89 6.02
N GLU A 243 2.32 17.72 7.21
CA GLU A 243 1.87 16.70 8.18
C GLU A 243 0.45 17.00 8.71
N ARG A 244 0.13 18.27 8.97
CA ARG A 244 -1.20 18.71 9.43
C ARG A 244 -2.29 18.49 8.37
N PHE A 245 -1.92 18.38 7.09
CA PHE A 245 -2.81 18.01 5.97
C PHE A 245 -2.53 16.63 5.35
N ARG A 246 -1.84 15.72 6.04
CA ARG A 246 -1.35 14.44 5.46
C ARG A 246 -2.42 13.51 4.85
N HIS A 247 -3.68 13.67 5.25
CA HIS A 247 -4.83 12.93 4.68
C HIS A 247 -5.62 13.79 3.67
N ALA A 248 -5.50 15.11 3.73
CA ALA A 248 -6.17 16.09 2.88
C ALA A 248 -5.24 16.50 1.72
N ARG A 249 -5.08 15.58 0.75
CA ARG A 249 -4.11 15.71 -0.34
C ARG A 249 -4.24 16.97 -1.21
N ARG A 250 -5.44 17.52 -1.40
CA ARG A 250 -5.66 18.70 -2.26
C ARG A 250 -5.17 20.02 -1.64
N PRO A 251 -5.53 20.40 -0.39
CA PRO A 251 -4.94 21.59 0.25
C PRO A 251 -3.42 21.42 0.45
N ALA A 252 -2.95 20.22 0.83
CA ALA A 252 -1.53 19.92 0.95
C ALA A 252 -0.76 20.18 -0.36
N PHE A 253 -1.30 19.74 -1.51
CA PHE A 253 -0.67 19.93 -2.81
C PHE A 253 -0.69 21.40 -3.27
N ARG A 254 -1.81 22.12 -3.11
CA ARG A 254 -1.87 23.58 -3.40
C ARG A 254 -0.83 24.35 -2.58
N PHE A 255 -0.76 24.10 -1.28
CA PHE A 255 0.22 24.73 -0.38
C PHE A 255 1.67 24.42 -0.79
N PHE A 256 1.97 23.17 -1.17
CA PHE A 256 3.28 22.79 -1.66
C PHE A 256 3.67 23.50 -2.97
N CYS A 257 2.75 23.58 -3.93
CA CYS A 257 2.99 24.30 -5.19
C CYS A 257 3.23 25.80 -4.94
N TRP A 258 2.39 26.44 -4.12
CA TRP A 258 2.57 27.84 -3.72
C TRP A 258 3.93 28.08 -3.05
N ALA A 259 4.29 27.25 -2.06
CA ALA A 259 5.58 27.35 -1.37
C ALA A 259 6.78 27.12 -2.31
N GLY A 260 6.60 26.38 -3.42
CA GLY A 260 7.62 26.17 -4.45
C GLY A 260 7.67 27.25 -5.54
N GLN A 261 6.67 28.14 -5.60
CA GLN A 261 6.55 29.21 -6.59
C GLN A 261 6.82 30.61 -6.01
N ARG A 262 6.81 30.76 -4.67
CA ARG A 262 7.00 32.05 -3.98
C ARG A 262 8.34 32.69 -4.36
N PRO A 263 8.38 33.97 -4.80
CA PRO A 263 9.60 34.66 -5.23
C PRO A 263 10.50 35.11 -4.05
N SER A 264 10.40 34.47 -2.88
CA SER A 264 11.22 34.77 -1.71
C SER A 264 12.67 34.30 -1.91
N PRO A 265 13.68 35.19 -1.85
CA PRO A 265 15.07 34.80 -2.09
C PRO A 265 15.54 33.78 -1.04
N GLY A 266 16.01 32.63 -1.52
CA GLY A 266 16.62 31.58 -0.68
C GLY A 266 15.74 30.38 -0.33
N TYR A 267 14.42 30.41 -0.56
CA TYR A 267 13.59 29.20 -0.41
C TYR A 267 13.48 28.40 -1.72
N SER A 268 13.72 27.10 -1.63
CA SER A 268 13.42 26.10 -2.65
C SER A 268 13.17 24.77 -1.97
N HIS A 269 12.29 23.92 -2.51
CA HIS A 269 12.00 22.61 -1.92
C HIS A 269 13.23 21.71 -1.94
N ASN A 270 13.42 20.96 -0.84
CA ASN A 270 14.51 19.99 -0.69
C ASN A 270 13.96 18.56 -0.63
N SER A 271 14.83 17.56 -0.62
CA SER A 271 14.42 16.15 -0.59
C SER A 271 13.43 15.83 0.53
N ARG A 272 13.51 16.50 1.70
CA ARG A 272 12.60 16.29 2.83
C ARG A 272 11.19 16.86 2.56
N THR A 273 11.05 18.05 1.97
CA THR A 273 9.71 18.59 1.62
C THR A 273 9.09 17.83 0.46
N TYR A 274 9.88 17.44 -0.55
CA TYR A 274 9.43 16.57 -1.63
C TYR A 274 9.02 15.16 -1.13
N ASN A 275 9.85 14.49 -0.31
CA ASN A 275 9.52 13.17 0.28
C ASN A 275 8.22 13.23 1.11
N LYS A 276 7.99 14.34 1.82
CA LYS A 276 6.73 14.58 2.56
C LYS A 276 5.52 14.67 1.63
N MET A 277 5.62 15.37 0.49
CA MET A 277 4.55 15.43 -0.51
C MET A 277 4.34 14.06 -1.20
N MET A 278 5.42 13.37 -1.56
CA MET A 278 5.41 12.01 -2.11
C MET A 278 4.63 11.01 -1.23
N LEU A 279 4.81 11.06 0.09
CA LEU A 279 4.05 10.24 1.05
C LEU A 279 2.54 10.52 1.01
N ILE A 280 2.14 11.78 0.84
CA ILE A 280 0.73 12.20 0.78
C ILE A 280 0.10 11.77 -0.54
N LEU A 281 0.77 12.01 -1.67
CA LEU A 281 0.32 11.59 -2.99
C LEU A 281 0.20 10.06 -3.10
N GLY A 282 1.16 9.34 -2.53
CA GLY A 282 1.17 7.87 -2.48
C GLY A 282 -0.02 7.31 -1.68
N LYS A 283 -0.25 7.80 -0.46
CA LYS A 283 -1.41 7.40 0.38
C LYS A 283 -2.75 7.76 -0.28
N ALA A 284 -2.82 8.92 -0.94
CA ALA A 284 -3.99 9.33 -1.73
C ALA A 284 -4.08 8.66 -3.11
N ARG A 285 -3.17 7.73 -3.45
CA ARG A 285 -3.10 6.97 -4.71
C ARG A 285 -3.06 7.86 -5.97
N GLN A 286 -2.52 9.08 -5.87
CA GLN A 286 -2.40 10.04 -6.97
C GLN A 286 -1.13 9.78 -7.79
N PHE A 287 -1.07 8.59 -8.39
CA PHE A 287 0.16 8.04 -8.97
C PHE A 287 0.73 8.82 -10.15
N GLU A 288 -0.11 9.49 -10.94
CA GLU A 288 0.34 10.33 -12.05
C GLU A 288 1.09 11.57 -11.54
N THR A 289 0.50 12.32 -10.61
CA THR A 289 1.14 13.44 -9.91
C THR A 289 2.40 12.99 -9.16
N MET A 290 2.38 11.80 -8.56
CA MET A 290 3.54 11.23 -7.86
C MET A 290 4.73 10.92 -8.81
N VAL A 291 4.46 10.52 -10.06
CA VAL A 291 5.51 10.34 -11.08
C VAL A 291 6.06 11.69 -11.55
N ILE A 292 5.20 12.68 -11.80
CA ILE A 292 5.65 14.04 -12.18
C ILE A 292 6.58 14.63 -11.10
N VAL A 293 6.24 14.46 -9.83
CA VAL A 293 7.09 14.90 -8.70
C VAL A 293 8.42 14.12 -8.64
N LEU A 294 8.43 12.80 -8.90
CA LEU A 294 9.67 12.02 -9.01
C LEU A 294 10.59 12.52 -10.15
N GLU A 295 10.01 12.86 -11.29
CA GLU A 295 10.76 13.35 -12.45
C GLU A 295 11.33 14.76 -12.20
N GLU A 296 10.55 15.64 -11.56
CA GLU A 296 11.00 16.97 -11.13
C GLU A 296 12.15 16.87 -10.09
N MET A 297 12.03 15.99 -9.09
CA MET A 297 13.13 15.71 -8.16
C MET A 297 14.37 15.17 -8.88
N GLY A 298 14.18 14.41 -9.96
CA GLY A 298 15.25 13.87 -10.80
C GLY A 298 15.95 14.93 -11.66
N GLU A 299 15.21 15.90 -12.22
CA GLU A 299 15.79 17.06 -12.91
C GLU A 299 16.57 17.98 -11.94
N ARG A 300 16.18 18.04 -10.66
CA ARG A 300 16.81 18.84 -9.60
C ARG A 300 17.91 18.11 -8.80
N GLU A 301 18.22 16.86 -9.13
CA GLU A 301 19.15 15.97 -8.39
C GLU A 301 18.78 15.75 -6.89
N LEU A 302 17.52 15.97 -6.51
CA LEU A 302 17.02 15.86 -5.12
C LEU A 302 16.54 14.45 -4.74
N LEU A 303 16.69 13.46 -5.61
CA LEU A 303 16.29 12.06 -5.34
C LEU A 303 17.14 11.44 -4.21
N THR A 304 16.51 10.61 -3.39
CA THR A 304 17.17 9.90 -2.27
C THR A 304 16.73 8.45 -2.19
N SER A 305 17.45 7.61 -1.43
CA SER A 305 17.02 6.23 -1.14
C SER A 305 15.63 6.21 -0.49
N GLU A 306 15.33 7.17 0.39
CA GLU A 306 13.99 7.35 0.98
C GLU A 306 12.94 7.63 -0.09
N THR A 307 13.22 8.50 -1.07
CA THR A 307 12.29 8.82 -2.17
C THR A 307 11.88 7.58 -2.95
N PHE A 308 12.83 6.71 -3.29
CA PHE A 308 12.54 5.46 -4.01
C PHE A 308 11.79 4.46 -3.13
N GLN A 309 12.08 4.38 -1.83
CA GLN A 309 11.34 3.56 -0.87
C GLN A 309 9.88 4.02 -0.73
N ILE A 310 9.63 5.33 -0.63
CA ILE A 310 8.29 5.93 -0.59
C ILE A 310 7.51 5.56 -1.86
N ALA A 311 8.11 5.77 -3.03
CA ALA A 311 7.48 5.46 -4.32
C ALA A 311 7.14 3.96 -4.44
N ILE A 312 8.09 3.07 -4.13
CA ILE A 312 7.89 1.62 -4.24
C ILE A 312 6.85 1.12 -3.23
N LYS A 313 6.86 1.60 -1.97
CA LYS A 313 5.82 1.26 -0.98
C LYS A 313 4.43 1.67 -1.47
N ALA A 314 4.27 2.92 -1.95
CA ALA A 314 3.00 3.43 -2.45
C ALA A 314 2.45 2.66 -3.67
N PHE A 315 3.31 2.34 -4.65
CA PHE A 315 2.90 1.51 -5.80
C PHE A 315 2.60 0.06 -5.40
N ALA A 316 3.38 -0.52 -4.49
CA ALA A 316 3.20 -1.90 -4.04
C ALA A 316 1.88 -2.05 -3.26
N GLU A 317 1.60 -1.18 -2.29
CA GLU A 317 0.35 -1.17 -1.52
C GLU A 317 -0.90 -1.08 -2.42
N ALA A 318 -0.83 -0.28 -3.48
CA ALA A 318 -1.90 -0.17 -4.47
C ALA A 318 -1.94 -1.28 -5.53
N GLN A 319 -1.11 -2.32 -5.42
CA GLN A 319 -1.00 -3.46 -6.35
C GLN A 319 -0.52 -3.09 -7.78
N GLU A 320 0.07 -1.91 -7.93
CA GLU A 320 0.62 -1.36 -9.18
C GLU A 320 2.00 -1.98 -9.51
N ARG A 321 2.06 -3.32 -9.52
CA ARG A 321 3.29 -4.12 -9.63
C ARG A 321 4.27 -3.69 -10.74
N LYS A 322 3.75 -3.29 -11.91
CA LYS A 322 4.59 -2.79 -13.03
C LYS A 322 5.29 -1.47 -12.68
N LYS A 323 4.60 -0.56 -11.98
CA LYS A 323 5.14 0.74 -11.58
C LYS A 323 6.14 0.56 -10.43
N ALA A 324 5.81 -0.28 -9.44
CA ALA A 324 6.72 -0.63 -8.35
C ALA A 324 8.06 -1.20 -8.85
N VAL A 325 8.04 -2.15 -9.80
CA VAL A 325 9.26 -2.67 -10.44
C VAL A 325 9.94 -1.62 -11.34
N GLY A 326 9.17 -0.77 -12.03
CA GLY A 326 9.71 0.29 -12.89
C GLY A 326 10.58 1.32 -12.16
N ILE A 327 10.36 1.56 -10.86
CA ILE A 327 11.20 2.47 -10.06
C ILE A 327 12.65 1.96 -9.93
N PHE A 328 12.92 0.66 -10.05
CA PHE A 328 14.29 0.16 -10.06
C PHE A 328 15.05 0.55 -11.34
N GLU A 329 14.36 0.63 -12.49
CA GLU A 329 14.97 1.16 -13.71
C GLU A 329 15.22 2.68 -13.59
N LEU A 330 14.37 3.40 -12.85
CA LEU A 330 14.59 4.81 -12.51
C LEU A 330 15.83 4.98 -11.60
N MET A 331 16.01 4.11 -10.59
CA MET A 331 17.21 4.10 -9.75
C MET A 331 18.49 3.86 -10.56
N LYS A 332 18.45 2.98 -11.57
CA LYS A 332 19.56 2.75 -12.52
C LYS A 332 19.81 3.96 -13.42
N LYS A 333 18.75 4.60 -13.95
CA LYS A 333 18.84 5.83 -14.78
C LYS A 333 19.61 6.93 -14.05
N TYR A 334 19.30 7.17 -12.78
CA TYR A 334 19.99 8.14 -11.93
C TYR A 334 21.24 7.56 -11.20
N LYS A 335 21.76 6.42 -11.65
CA LYS A 335 23.04 5.80 -11.20
C LYS A 335 23.17 5.59 -9.68
N PHE A 336 22.06 5.42 -8.95
CA PHE A 336 22.10 5.21 -7.50
C PHE A 336 22.82 3.91 -7.14
N LYS A 337 23.78 3.97 -6.22
CA LYS A 337 24.45 2.77 -5.67
C LYS A 337 23.43 1.95 -4.87
N VAL A 338 22.97 0.84 -5.46
CA VAL A 338 21.97 -0.04 -4.87
C VAL A 338 22.63 -0.94 -3.82
N GLY A 339 22.80 -0.42 -2.60
CA GLY A 339 23.32 -1.18 -1.46
C GLY A 339 22.38 -2.29 -0.99
N VAL A 340 22.92 -3.30 -0.31
CA VAL A 340 22.18 -4.50 0.16
C VAL A 340 20.96 -4.11 1.01
N ASP A 341 21.10 -3.14 1.92
CA ASP A 341 19.98 -2.67 2.74
C ASP A 341 18.90 -1.95 1.93
N THR A 342 19.26 -1.23 0.87
CA THR A 342 18.27 -0.66 -0.07
C THR A 342 17.48 -1.78 -0.74
N ILE A 343 18.15 -2.85 -1.22
CA ILE A 343 17.46 -4.00 -1.83
C ILE A 343 16.56 -4.68 -0.80
N ASN A 344 17.05 -4.90 0.43
CA ASN A 344 16.29 -5.52 1.51
C ASN A 344 15.03 -4.69 1.88
N CYS A 345 15.13 -3.36 1.99
CA CYS A 345 13.97 -2.50 2.28
C CYS A 345 12.92 -2.50 1.15
N LEU A 346 13.36 -2.60 -0.10
CA LEU A 346 12.45 -2.63 -1.25
C LEU A 346 11.82 -4.01 -1.47
N LEU A 347 12.55 -5.10 -1.19
CA LEU A 347 12.00 -6.45 -1.09
C LEU A 347 10.97 -6.56 0.04
N ASP A 348 11.22 -5.95 1.21
CA ASP A 348 10.26 -5.95 2.33
C ASP A 348 9.03 -5.09 2.01
N SER A 349 9.19 -3.98 1.28
CA SER A 349 8.07 -3.17 0.79
C SER A 349 7.14 -3.97 -0.14
N LEU A 350 7.71 -4.75 -1.07
CA LEU A 350 6.95 -5.67 -1.93
C LEU A 350 6.32 -6.83 -1.12
N GLY A 351 7.07 -7.41 -0.17
CA GLY A 351 6.59 -8.49 0.70
C GLY A 351 5.43 -8.06 1.61
N ARG A 352 5.52 -6.89 2.25
CA ARG A 352 4.45 -6.26 3.05
C ARG A 352 3.17 -6.09 2.24
N ALA A 353 3.31 -5.60 1.01
CA ALA A 353 2.22 -5.42 0.03
C ALA A 353 1.65 -6.73 -0.56
N LYS A 354 2.10 -7.90 -0.09
CA LYS A 354 1.70 -9.23 -0.59
C LYS A 354 2.10 -9.50 -2.07
N LEU A 355 3.10 -8.79 -2.57
CA LEU A 355 3.71 -8.98 -3.89
C LEU A 355 4.95 -9.89 -3.80
N GLY A 356 4.81 -11.05 -3.12
CA GLY A 356 5.93 -11.96 -2.85
C GLY A 356 6.56 -12.58 -4.11
N LYS A 357 5.77 -12.77 -5.18
CA LYS A 357 6.28 -13.25 -6.47
C LYS A 357 7.14 -12.19 -7.16
N GLU A 358 6.71 -10.94 -7.15
CA GLU A 358 7.44 -9.79 -7.66
C GLU A 358 8.74 -9.57 -6.85
N ALA A 359 8.70 -9.75 -5.53
CA ALA A 359 9.90 -9.71 -4.68
C ALA A 359 10.91 -10.81 -5.08
N GLN A 360 10.48 -12.06 -5.29
CA GLN A 360 11.36 -13.12 -5.78
C GLN A 360 11.92 -12.82 -7.18
N LEU A 361 11.09 -12.38 -8.12
CA LEU A 361 11.53 -12.03 -9.48
C LEU A 361 12.56 -10.90 -9.49
N LEU A 362 12.37 -9.89 -8.62
CA LEU A 362 13.33 -8.83 -8.40
C LEU A 362 14.64 -9.38 -7.84
N PHE A 363 14.57 -10.24 -6.82
CA PHE A 363 15.75 -10.89 -6.22
C PHE A 363 16.55 -11.70 -7.26
N GLU A 364 15.89 -12.55 -8.06
CA GLU A 364 16.54 -13.29 -9.15
C GLU A 364 17.21 -12.36 -10.18
N SER A 365 16.61 -11.19 -10.45
CA SER A 365 17.17 -10.19 -11.38
C SER A 365 18.38 -9.42 -10.82
N LEU A 366 18.58 -9.45 -9.50
CA LEU A 366 19.58 -8.69 -8.78
C LEU A 366 20.68 -9.52 -8.10
N LYS A 367 20.49 -10.83 -7.87
CA LYS A 367 21.43 -11.69 -7.12
C LYS A 367 22.88 -11.68 -7.64
N GLU A 368 23.08 -11.44 -8.93
CA GLU A 368 24.41 -11.32 -9.56
C GLU A 368 25.06 -9.92 -9.34
N ARG A 369 24.36 -8.98 -8.70
CA ARG A 369 24.75 -7.57 -8.53
C ARG A 369 24.97 -7.16 -7.07
N PHE A 370 24.60 -8.01 -6.11
CA PHE A 370 24.85 -7.82 -4.69
C PHE A 370 24.98 -9.18 -3.99
N THR A 371 25.73 -9.28 -2.90
CA THR A 371 25.77 -10.50 -2.08
C THR A 371 24.55 -10.55 -1.16
N PRO A 372 23.65 -11.54 -1.28
CA PRO A 372 22.53 -11.71 -0.35
C PRO A 372 23.03 -12.01 1.07
N ASN A 373 22.30 -11.54 2.07
CA ASN A 373 22.58 -11.85 3.47
C ASN A 373 21.35 -12.44 4.17
N LEU A 374 21.50 -12.88 5.42
CA LEU A 374 20.40 -13.45 6.22
C LEU A 374 19.16 -12.53 6.24
N ARG A 375 19.34 -11.20 6.29
CA ARG A 375 18.22 -10.23 6.21
C ARG A 375 17.49 -10.30 4.86
N THR A 376 18.20 -10.44 3.74
CA THR A 376 17.59 -10.66 2.41
C THR A 376 16.68 -11.89 2.41
N TYR A 377 17.17 -13.00 2.98
CA TYR A 377 16.42 -14.25 3.06
C TYR A 377 15.20 -14.16 3.99
N THR A 378 15.35 -13.59 5.18
CA THR A 378 14.25 -13.36 6.13
C THR A 378 13.17 -12.43 5.56
N VAL A 379 13.55 -11.46 4.71
CA VAL A 379 12.61 -10.58 4.00
C VAL A 379 11.84 -11.33 2.90
N LEU A 380 12.50 -12.14 2.07
CA LEU A 380 11.82 -12.98 1.07
C LEU A 380 10.86 -13.99 1.73
N LEU A 381 11.30 -14.58 2.84
CA LEU A 381 10.49 -15.46 3.69
C LEU A 381 9.24 -14.74 4.22
N ASN A 382 9.38 -13.52 4.77
CA ASN A 382 8.26 -12.66 5.19
C ASN A 382 7.26 -12.44 4.04
N GLY A 383 7.76 -12.12 2.83
CA GLY A 383 6.94 -11.95 1.64
C GLY A 383 6.10 -13.19 1.30
N TRP A 384 6.72 -14.38 1.22
CA TRP A 384 5.99 -15.61 0.92
C TRP A 384 5.03 -16.04 2.03
N CYS A 385 5.40 -15.85 3.30
CA CYS A 385 4.52 -16.05 4.46
C CYS A 385 3.29 -15.10 4.44
N ARG A 386 3.46 -13.84 4.04
CA ARG A 386 2.34 -12.86 3.87
C ARG A 386 1.41 -13.20 2.71
N VAL A 387 1.93 -13.82 1.65
CA VAL A 387 1.15 -14.38 0.52
C VAL A 387 0.50 -15.73 0.89
N LYS A 388 0.80 -16.29 2.07
CA LYS A 388 0.34 -17.59 2.57
C LYS A 388 0.78 -18.78 1.72
N ASN A 389 1.88 -18.62 0.98
CA ASN A 389 2.50 -19.68 0.18
C ASN A 389 3.67 -20.31 0.93
N LEU A 390 3.37 -21.32 1.76
CA LEU A 390 4.38 -22.02 2.56
C LEU A 390 5.35 -22.86 1.72
N MET A 391 5.01 -23.22 0.47
CA MET A 391 5.90 -24.02 -0.38
C MET A 391 7.12 -23.21 -0.83
N GLU A 392 6.90 -21.99 -1.32
CA GLU A 392 8.00 -21.09 -1.69
C GLU A 392 8.72 -20.54 -0.44
N ALA A 393 7.98 -20.28 0.66
CA ALA A 393 8.60 -19.93 1.95
C ALA A 393 9.56 -21.04 2.44
N GLY A 394 9.19 -22.31 2.30
CA GLY A 394 10.03 -23.46 2.63
C GLY A 394 11.27 -23.57 1.72
N LYS A 395 11.16 -23.27 0.43
CA LYS A 395 12.33 -23.20 -0.47
C LYS A 395 13.29 -22.08 -0.07
N VAL A 396 12.78 -20.90 0.30
CA VAL A 396 13.60 -19.77 0.75
C VAL A 396 14.27 -20.06 2.09
N TRP A 397 13.60 -20.79 2.99
CA TRP A 397 14.22 -21.32 4.22
C TRP A 397 15.34 -22.32 3.94
N ASN A 398 15.13 -23.24 2.99
CA ASN A 398 16.16 -24.21 2.61
C ASN A 398 17.35 -23.54 1.92
N ASP A 399 17.14 -22.64 0.95
CA ASP A 399 18.22 -21.89 0.28
C ASP A 399 19.02 -21.01 1.26
N MET A 400 18.38 -20.51 2.33
CA MET A 400 19.06 -19.85 3.45
C MET A 400 20.02 -20.82 4.16
N THR A 401 19.56 -22.02 4.54
CA THR A 401 20.41 -23.01 5.22
C THR A 401 21.47 -23.65 4.32
N ASP A 402 21.15 -23.91 3.06
CA ASP A 402 22.05 -24.56 2.09
C ASP A 402 23.23 -23.64 1.73
N LYS A 403 23.02 -22.32 1.80
CA LYS A 403 24.09 -21.30 1.71
C LYS A 403 24.82 -21.04 3.03
N GLY A 404 24.60 -21.89 4.04
CA GLY A 404 25.31 -21.86 5.32
C GLY A 404 24.82 -20.80 6.32
N PHE A 405 23.76 -20.05 6.02
CA PHE A 405 23.18 -19.14 7.00
C PHE A 405 22.37 -19.95 8.03
N LYS A 406 22.70 -19.81 9.32
CA LYS A 406 21.86 -20.32 10.40
C LYS A 406 20.67 -19.37 10.59
N PRO A 407 19.40 -19.83 10.48
CA PRO A 407 18.24 -18.97 10.68
C PRO A 407 18.23 -18.42 12.11
N ASP A 408 18.19 -17.09 12.25
CA ASP A 408 18.19 -16.43 13.55
C ASP A 408 16.79 -16.43 14.20
N ILE A 409 16.68 -15.78 15.35
CA ILE A 409 15.40 -15.66 16.07
C ILE A 409 14.33 -14.90 15.25
N VAL A 410 14.75 -13.97 14.37
CA VAL A 410 13.83 -13.21 13.52
C VAL A 410 13.29 -14.09 12.39
N ALA A 411 14.16 -14.86 11.72
CA ALA A 411 13.74 -15.86 10.72
C ALA A 411 12.75 -16.88 11.33
N HIS A 412 13.05 -17.39 12.53
CA HIS A 412 12.14 -18.29 13.25
C HIS A 412 10.80 -17.61 13.58
N HIS A 413 10.79 -16.37 14.07
CA HIS A 413 9.55 -15.60 14.29
C HIS A 413 8.74 -15.41 13.01
N THR A 414 9.39 -15.10 11.89
CA THR A 414 8.75 -14.93 10.58
C THR A 414 8.12 -16.23 10.08
N MET A 415 8.82 -17.36 10.21
CA MET A 415 8.27 -18.67 9.84
C MET A 415 7.13 -19.10 10.79
N LEU A 416 7.26 -18.89 12.11
CA LEU A 416 6.19 -19.12 13.08
C LEU A 416 4.93 -18.32 12.73
N GLU A 417 5.03 -17.00 12.52
CA GLU A 417 3.89 -16.19 12.09
C GLU A 417 3.32 -16.66 10.75
N GLY A 418 4.16 -17.08 9.80
CA GLY A 418 3.73 -17.63 8.51
C GLY A 418 2.91 -18.91 8.65
N LEU A 419 3.40 -19.88 9.41
CA LEU A 419 2.72 -21.15 9.67
C LEU A 419 1.36 -20.94 10.34
N LEU A 420 1.27 -20.02 11.31
CA LEU A 420 0.03 -19.67 12.00
C LEU A 420 -0.95 -18.91 11.09
N ARG A 421 -0.48 -17.92 10.30
CA ARG A 421 -1.30 -17.22 9.27
C ARG A 421 -1.89 -18.19 8.24
N CYS A 422 -1.23 -19.32 8.01
CA CYS A 422 -1.64 -20.42 7.14
C CYS A 422 -2.39 -21.57 7.85
N ARG A 423 -2.74 -21.41 9.14
CA ARG A 423 -3.42 -22.39 10.01
C ARG A 423 -2.67 -23.73 10.20
N LYS A 424 -1.37 -23.78 9.91
CA LYS A 424 -0.48 -24.94 10.16
C LYS A 424 0.01 -24.97 11.61
N ARG A 425 -0.92 -24.97 12.56
CA ARG A 425 -0.65 -24.88 14.01
C ARG A 425 0.29 -25.98 14.49
N SER A 426 0.09 -27.23 14.08
CA SER A 426 0.94 -28.37 14.47
C SER A 426 2.40 -28.20 14.03
N ASP A 427 2.63 -27.56 12.89
CA ASP A 427 3.98 -27.36 12.35
C ASP A 427 4.65 -26.12 12.98
N ALA A 428 3.86 -25.10 13.34
CA ALA A 428 4.33 -23.99 14.16
C ALA A 428 4.77 -24.45 15.57
N ILE A 429 4.02 -25.37 16.19
CA ILE A 429 4.40 -25.97 17.49
C ILE A 429 5.71 -26.77 17.34
N LYS A 430 5.84 -27.62 16.32
CA LYS A 430 7.12 -28.34 16.05
C LYS A 430 8.30 -27.36 15.90
N LEU A 431 8.12 -26.25 15.18
CA LEU A 431 9.17 -25.24 15.02
C LEU A 431 9.54 -24.56 16.35
N PHE A 432 8.57 -24.32 17.22
CA PHE A 432 8.80 -23.78 18.57
C PHE A 432 9.56 -24.77 19.48
N GLU A 433 9.23 -26.06 19.43
CA GLU A 433 9.98 -27.09 20.15
C GLU A 433 11.40 -27.30 19.58
N VAL A 434 11.60 -27.08 18.27
CA VAL A 434 12.95 -26.99 17.67
C VAL A 434 13.71 -25.76 18.20
N MET A 435 13.07 -24.60 18.38
CA MET A 435 13.70 -23.43 19.03
C MET A 435 14.15 -23.74 20.46
N LYS A 436 13.29 -24.36 21.28
CA LYS A 436 13.63 -24.76 22.66
C LYS A 436 14.81 -25.73 22.73
N SER A 437 14.91 -26.68 21.80
CA SER A 437 15.83 -27.83 21.90
C SER A 437 17.14 -27.69 21.13
N LYS A 438 17.15 -27.01 19.97
CA LYS A 438 18.31 -26.95 19.05
C LYS A 438 18.47 -25.62 18.29
N GLY A 439 17.48 -24.73 18.35
CA GLY A 439 17.46 -23.46 17.63
C GLY A 439 17.88 -22.26 18.51
N PRO A 440 17.58 -21.03 18.09
CA PRO A 440 17.73 -19.85 18.94
C PRO A 440 16.70 -19.90 20.06
N CYS A 441 17.15 -19.64 21.30
CA CYS A 441 16.31 -19.69 22.50
C CYS A 441 15.02 -18.86 22.32
N PRO A 442 13.84 -19.39 22.71
CA PRO A 442 12.61 -18.61 22.74
C PRO A 442 12.76 -17.33 23.57
N SER A 443 12.22 -16.23 23.06
CA SER A 443 12.11 -14.96 23.79
C SER A 443 10.65 -14.64 24.06
N VAL A 444 10.40 -13.59 24.85
CA VAL A 444 9.08 -12.96 25.05
C VAL A 444 8.26 -12.96 23.76
N ARG A 445 8.81 -12.39 22.67
CA ARG A 445 8.14 -12.30 21.37
C ARG A 445 7.78 -13.67 20.76
N SER A 446 8.56 -14.73 21.01
CA SER A 446 8.21 -16.08 20.55
C SER A 446 6.92 -16.58 21.22
N TYR A 447 6.79 -16.41 22.53
CA TYR A 447 5.57 -16.72 23.29
C TYR A 447 4.42 -15.78 22.89
N THR A 448 4.66 -14.47 22.75
CA THR A 448 3.66 -13.50 22.27
C THR A 448 3.09 -13.88 20.90
N ILE A 449 3.86 -14.50 20.00
CA ILE A 449 3.35 -14.98 18.71
C ILE A 449 2.29 -16.09 18.92
N LEU A 450 2.57 -17.09 19.76
CA LEU A 450 1.66 -18.21 20.04
C LEU A 450 0.43 -17.77 20.85
N ILE A 451 0.63 -17.05 21.96
CA ILE A 451 -0.45 -16.57 22.84
C ILE A 451 -1.42 -15.67 22.07
N ARG A 452 -0.91 -14.79 21.19
CA ARG A 452 -1.71 -13.88 20.34
C ARG A 452 -2.54 -14.63 19.29
N ASP A 453 -2.01 -15.68 18.66
CA ASP A 453 -2.77 -16.54 17.75
C ASP A 453 -3.87 -17.31 18.50
N LEU A 454 -3.54 -17.87 19.67
CA LEU A 454 -4.47 -18.57 20.54
C LEU A 454 -5.63 -17.68 21.02
N CYS A 455 -5.34 -16.45 21.41
CA CYS A 455 -6.35 -15.44 21.76
C CYS A 455 -7.24 -15.09 20.56
N LYS A 456 -6.68 -14.93 19.34
CA LYS A 456 -7.46 -14.73 18.10
C LYS A 456 -8.37 -15.93 17.79
N GLN A 457 -7.92 -17.15 18.09
CA GLN A 457 -8.68 -18.40 17.89
C GLN A 457 -9.63 -18.73 19.07
N MET A 458 -9.78 -17.84 20.06
CA MET A 458 -10.57 -18.05 21.30
C MET A 458 -10.11 -19.25 22.16
N LYS A 459 -8.93 -19.82 21.89
CA LYS A 459 -8.33 -20.95 22.61
C LYS A 459 -7.65 -20.47 23.90
N MET A 460 -8.42 -19.83 24.79
CA MET A 460 -7.90 -19.16 25.98
C MET A 460 -7.31 -20.09 27.06
N ARG A 461 -7.51 -21.42 26.96
CA ARG A 461 -6.84 -22.37 27.87
C ARG A 461 -5.38 -22.56 27.45
N GLU A 462 -5.16 -23.02 26.21
CA GLU A 462 -3.84 -23.05 25.56
C GLU A 462 -3.11 -21.70 25.66
N ALA A 463 -3.83 -20.56 25.57
CA ALA A 463 -3.23 -19.23 25.70
C ALA A 463 -2.66 -18.94 27.10
N VAL A 464 -3.23 -19.54 28.15
CA VAL A 464 -2.76 -19.44 29.54
C VAL A 464 -1.68 -20.49 29.80
N GLU A 465 -1.84 -21.71 29.29
CA GLU A 465 -0.81 -22.77 29.36
C GLU A 465 0.55 -22.27 28.80
N TYR A 466 0.54 -21.55 27.66
CA TYR A 466 1.76 -20.91 27.10
C TYR A 466 2.21 -19.64 27.85
N PHE A 467 1.37 -19.02 28.68
CA PHE A 467 1.76 -17.88 29.54
C PHE A 467 2.41 -18.38 30.85
N GLU A 468 1.92 -19.50 31.36
CA GLU A 468 2.51 -20.21 32.51
C GLU A 468 3.86 -20.84 32.11
N GLU A 469 3.94 -21.55 30.98
CA GLU A 469 5.23 -22.04 30.43
C GLU A 469 6.24 -20.90 30.20
N MET A 470 5.77 -19.73 29.76
CA MET A 470 6.64 -18.56 29.56
C MET A 470 7.28 -18.08 30.87
N LEU A 471 6.52 -18.10 31.98
CA LEU A 471 7.02 -17.75 33.31
C LEU A 471 7.98 -18.81 33.85
N ASP A 472 7.66 -20.09 33.69
CA ASP A 472 8.51 -21.22 34.10
C ASP A 472 9.84 -21.24 33.31
N TYR A 473 9.83 -20.80 32.05
CA TYR A 473 11.02 -20.61 31.21
C TYR A 473 11.79 -19.30 31.55
N GLY A 474 11.39 -18.57 32.60
CA GLY A 474 12.06 -17.34 33.05
C GLY A 474 11.90 -16.14 32.13
N CYS A 475 10.92 -16.14 31.22
CA CYS A 475 10.64 -14.99 30.34
C CYS A 475 9.58 -14.08 30.99
N GLU A 476 9.98 -12.86 31.37
CA GLU A 476 9.04 -11.90 31.96
C GLU A 476 8.02 -11.36 30.92
N PRO A 477 6.72 -11.36 31.22
CA PRO A 477 5.68 -10.92 30.28
C PRO A 477 5.60 -9.40 30.13
N ASP A 478 5.73 -8.94 28.88
CA ASP A 478 5.58 -7.53 28.50
C ASP A 478 4.10 -7.09 28.37
N ALA A 479 3.89 -5.79 28.18
CA ALA A 479 2.55 -5.23 27.98
C ALA A 479 1.83 -5.77 26.73
N ALA A 480 2.54 -6.31 25.73
CA ALA A 480 1.93 -6.92 24.54
C ALA A 480 1.37 -8.32 24.85
N VAL A 481 2.05 -9.12 25.69
CA VAL A 481 1.53 -10.41 26.20
C VAL A 481 0.22 -10.17 26.98
N TYR A 482 0.22 -9.26 27.95
CA TYR A 482 -1.00 -8.93 28.70
C TYR A 482 -2.09 -8.35 27.80
N THR A 483 -1.76 -7.45 26.86
CA THR A 483 -2.74 -6.92 25.89
C THR A 483 -3.39 -8.02 25.05
N CYS A 484 -2.66 -9.07 24.68
CA CYS A 484 -3.22 -10.22 23.97
C CYS A 484 -4.24 -10.97 24.86
N LEU A 485 -3.87 -11.32 26.10
CA LEU A 485 -4.75 -12.01 27.05
C LEU A 485 -5.98 -11.18 27.41
N ILE A 486 -5.81 -9.89 27.69
CA ILE A 486 -6.88 -8.91 27.95
C ILE A 486 -7.85 -8.85 26.77
N THR A 487 -7.33 -8.79 25.54
CA THR A 487 -8.17 -8.79 24.32
C THR A 487 -8.93 -10.11 24.17
N GLY A 488 -8.28 -11.25 24.42
CA GLY A 488 -8.88 -12.58 24.37
C GLY A 488 -10.03 -12.76 25.37
N PHE A 489 -9.77 -12.51 26.66
CA PHE A 489 -10.80 -12.60 27.71
C PHE A 489 -11.90 -11.55 27.53
N GLY A 490 -11.56 -10.34 27.11
CA GLY A 490 -12.51 -9.28 26.79
C GLY A 490 -13.49 -9.67 25.69
N ASN A 491 -13.00 -10.26 24.59
CA ASN A 491 -13.84 -10.80 23.52
C ASN A 491 -14.74 -11.96 24.00
N GLN A 492 -14.26 -12.80 24.93
CA GLN A 492 -15.07 -13.80 25.63
C GLN A 492 -16.00 -13.21 26.71
N LYS A 493 -16.06 -11.88 26.85
CA LYS A 493 -16.84 -11.12 27.85
C LYS A 493 -16.45 -11.35 29.31
N LYS A 494 -15.34 -12.04 29.59
CA LYS A 494 -14.80 -12.37 30.93
C LYS A 494 -14.06 -11.18 31.55
N MET A 495 -14.83 -10.17 31.96
CA MET A 495 -14.29 -8.90 32.48
C MET A 495 -13.56 -9.07 33.82
N ASP A 496 -13.95 -10.08 34.61
CA ASP A 496 -13.27 -10.54 35.82
C ASP A 496 -11.77 -10.84 35.55
N LYS A 497 -11.47 -11.65 34.52
CA LYS A 497 -10.09 -11.95 34.12
C LYS A 497 -9.37 -10.73 33.54
N VAL A 498 -10.07 -9.85 32.81
CA VAL A 498 -9.50 -8.59 32.32
C VAL A 498 -9.07 -7.67 33.46
N TYR A 499 -9.88 -7.52 34.51
CA TYR A 499 -9.51 -6.71 35.68
C TYR A 499 -8.40 -7.36 36.51
N GLY A 500 -8.37 -8.69 36.61
CA GLY A 500 -7.24 -9.44 37.21
C GLY A 500 -5.92 -9.15 36.50
N LEU A 501 -5.85 -9.33 35.18
CA LEU A 501 -4.64 -9.08 34.39
C LEU A 501 -4.20 -7.61 34.45
N LEU A 502 -5.14 -6.65 34.49
CA LEU A 502 -4.81 -5.22 34.64
C LEU A 502 -4.29 -4.85 36.04
N LYS A 503 -4.64 -5.63 37.06
CA LYS A 503 -4.07 -5.51 38.41
C LYS A 503 -2.65 -6.10 38.42
N GLU A 504 -2.51 -7.32 37.90
CA GLU A 504 -1.24 -8.04 37.79
C GLU A 504 -0.17 -7.25 37.01
N MET A 505 -0.52 -6.64 35.86
CA MET A 505 0.34 -5.70 35.13
C MET A 505 0.93 -4.60 36.00
N LYS A 506 0.09 -4.01 36.89
CA LYS A 506 0.54 -2.93 37.77
C LYS A 506 1.45 -3.46 38.89
N GLU A 507 1.13 -4.63 39.44
CA GLU A 507 1.87 -5.25 40.54
C GLU A 507 3.24 -5.78 40.09
N LYS A 508 3.36 -6.30 38.86
CA LYS A 508 4.63 -6.70 38.22
C LYS A 508 5.39 -5.55 37.55
N GLY A 509 5.00 -4.30 37.77
CA GLY A 509 5.72 -3.12 37.28
C GLY A 509 5.67 -2.88 35.76
N CYS A 510 4.80 -3.57 35.02
CA CYS A 510 4.61 -3.41 33.58
C CYS A 510 3.24 -2.72 33.27
N PRO A 511 3.12 -1.40 33.53
CA PRO A 511 1.83 -0.70 33.43
C PRO A 511 1.27 -0.64 32.00
N PRO A 512 -0.07 -0.51 31.84
CA PRO A 512 -0.74 -0.35 30.55
C PRO A 512 -0.14 0.75 29.67
N ASP A 513 0.23 0.37 28.44
CA ASP A 513 0.79 1.27 27.42
C ASP A 513 -0.30 1.82 26.46
N VAL A 514 0.11 2.57 25.43
CA VAL A 514 -0.77 3.09 24.38
C VAL A 514 -1.55 1.98 23.66
N GLN A 515 -0.96 0.82 23.40
CA GLN A 515 -1.65 -0.32 22.79
C GLN A 515 -2.66 -0.93 23.74
N THR A 516 -2.30 -1.13 25.02
CA THR A 516 -3.20 -1.62 26.07
C THR A 516 -4.42 -0.71 26.22
N TYR A 517 -4.20 0.62 26.33
CA TYR A 517 -5.28 1.60 26.46
C TYR A 517 -6.22 1.61 25.24
N ASN A 518 -5.67 1.55 24.01
CA ASN A 518 -6.50 1.46 22.81
C ASN A 518 -7.25 0.12 22.74
N ALA A 519 -6.65 -1.01 23.10
CA ALA A 519 -7.32 -2.32 23.13
C ALA A 519 -8.51 -2.32 24.11
N LEU A 520 -8.36 -1.72 25.29
CA LEU A 520 -9.44 -1.54 26.27
C LEU A 520 -10.56 -0.62 25.75
N ILE A 521 -10.23 0.50 25.12
CA ILE A 521 -11.24 1.39 24.50
C ILE A 521 -11.98 0.62 23.38
N LYS A 522 -11.27 -0.16 22.55
CA LYS A 522 -11.87 -1.00 21.49
C LYS A 522 -12.88 -1.99 22.04
N LEU A 523 -12.54 -2.62 23.16
CA LEU A 523 -13.42 -3.55 23.88
C LEU A 523 -14.69 -2.84 24.36
N MET A 524 -14.58 -1.68 24.99
CA MET A 524 -15.74 -0.93 25.49
C MET A 524 -16.63 -0.36 24.36
N THR A 525 -16.03 0.16 23.28
CA THR A 525 -16.76 0.56 22.06
C THR A 525 -17.54 -0.61 21.47
N ASN A 526 -16.91 -1.79 21.33
CA ASN A 526 -17.57 -2.99 20.80
C ASN A 526 -18.68 -3.51 21.72
N ARG A 527 -18.56 -3.30 23.05
CA ARG A 527 -19.60 -3.60 24.05
C ARG A 527 -20.68 -2.52 24.18
N GLN A 528 -20.57 -1.40 23.47
CA GLN A 528 -21.48 -0.24 23.55
C GLN A 528 -21.50 0.40 24.96
N MET A 529 -20.34 0.46 25.62
CA MET A 529 -20.17 0.99 26.98
C MET A 529 -19.35 2.30 26.94
N PRO A 530 -19.94 3.45 26.53
CA PRO A 530 -19.22 4.69 26.28
C PRO A 530 -18.58 5.27 27.55
N ASP A 531 -19.25 5.22 28.71
CA ASP A 531 -18.75 5.82 29.95
C ASP A 531 -17.51 5.08 30.50
N ASP A 532 -17.44 3.77 30.26
CA ASP A 532 -16.26 2.96 30.51
C ASP A 532 -15.12 3.34 29.55
N ALA A 533 -15.42 3.52 28.26
CA ALA A 533 -14.45 4.02 27.28
C ALA A 533 -13.92 5.43 27.67
N VAL A 534 -14.78 6.33 28.15
CA VAL A 534 -14.40 7.65 28.67
C VAL A 534 -13.49 7.53 29.90
N ARG A 535 -13.81 6.63 30.83
CA ARG A 535 -12.99 6.40 32.04
C ARG A 535 -11.59 5.90 31.67
N ILE A 536 -11.49 5.02 30.66
CA ILE A 536 -10.20 4.53 30.14
C ILE A 536 -9.45 5.65 29.39
N TYR A 537 -10.12 6.44 28.54
CA TYR A 537 -9.56 7.60 27.83
C TYR A 537 -9.00 8.66 28.79
N LYS A 538 -9.74 9.00 29.86
CA LYS A 538 -9.28 9.92 30.91
C LYS A 538 -8.04 9.36 31.62
N LYS A 539 -8.03 8.06 31.95
CA LYS A 539 -6.87 7.40 32.57
C LYS A 539 -5.63 7.35 31.66
N MET A 540 -5.83 7.17 30.35
CA MET A 540 -4.76 7.23 29.35
C MET A 540 -4.06 8.60 29.39
N ILE A 541 -4.83 9.70 29.36
CA ILE A 541 -4.29 11.07 29.44
C ILE A 541 -3.61 11.32 30.79
N GLN A 542 -4.22 10.88 31.90
CA GLN A 542 -3.62 10.96 33.24
C GLN A 542 -2.31 10.17 33.38
N SER A 543 -2.10 9.15 32.53
CA SER A 543 -0.85 8.39 32.45
C SER A 543 0.20 9.02 31.52
N GLY A 544 -0.03 10.25 31.03
CA GLY A 544 0.86 10.97 30.12
C GLY A 544 0.73 10.59 28.63
N PHE A 545 -0.15 9.65 28.28
CA PHE A 545 -0.28 9.18 26.89
C PHE A 545 -1.22 10.06 26.06
N GLN A 546 -0.74 10.56 24.93
CA GLN A 546 -1.55 11.35 23.99
C GLN A 546 -2.50 10.44 23.18
N PRO A 547 -3.81 10.73 23.12
CA PRO A 547 -4.75 9.97 22.30
C PRO A 547 -4.45 10.11 20.81
N THR A 548 -4.58 9.00 20.06
CA THR A 548 -4.36 8.98 18.62
C THR A 548 -5.67 9.16 17.84
N ILE A 549 -5.57 9.35 16.52
CA ILE A 549 -6.72 9.36 15.61
C ILE A 549 -7.58 8.09 15.73
N HIS A 550 -6.97 6.93 15.99
CA HIS A 550 -7.69 5.69 16.27
C HIS A 550 -8.54 5.84 17.53
N THR A 551 -7.94 6.37 18.61
CA THR A 551 -8.62 6.63 19.89
C THR A 551 -9.85 7.52 19.72
N TYR A 552 -9.74 8.67 19.05
CA TYR A 552 -10.89 9.56 18.78
C TYR A 552 -11.96 8.86 17.93
N ASN A 553 -11.56 8.14 16.87
CA ASN A 553 -12.47 7.38 16.02
C ASN A 553 -13.26 6.31 16.81
N MET A 554 -12.68 5.70 17.84
CA MET A 554 -13.34 4.68 18.68
C MET A 554 -14.29 5.31 19.71
N MET A 555 -13.89 6.43 20.31
CA MET A 555 -14.75 7.21 21.21
C MET A 555 -15.98 7.74 20.48
N MET A 556 -15.78 8.38 19.32
CA MET A 556 -16.84 8.90 18.45
C MET A 556 -17.78 7.77 17.97
N LYS A 557 -17.22 6.62 17.57
CA LYS A 557 -17.99 5.43 17.19
C LYS A 557 -18.87 4.94 18.36
N SER A 558 -18.34 4.90 19.58
CA SER A 558 -19.07 4.43 20.77
C SER A 558 -20.30 5.30 21.07
N TYR A 559 -20.15 6.62 21.07
CA TYR A 559 -21.28 7.55 21.28
C TYR A 559 -22.33 7.44 20.16
N PHE A 560 -21.92 7.33 18.89
CA PHE A 560 -22.85 7.10 17.78
C PHE A 560 -23.45 5.69 17.73
N GLN A 561 -22.99 4.73 18.55
CA GLN A 561 -23.66 3.45 18.77
C GLN A 561 -24.76 3.58 19.85
N THR A 562 -24.50 4.30 20.94
CA THR A 562 -25.45 4.53 22.03
C THR A 562 -26.43 5.71 21.79
N LYS A 563 -26.46 6.26 20.57
CA LYS A 563 -27.29 7.41 20.16
C LYS A 563 -27.00 8.74 20.88
N ASN A 564 -25.87 8.86 21.58
CA ASN A 564 -25.44 10.14 22.13
C ASN A 564 -24.81 10.98 21.00
N TYR A 565 -25.64 11.77 20.32
CA TYR A 565 -25.24 12.59 19.18
C TYR A 565 -24.23 13.67 19.59
N ASP A 566 -24.54 14.45 20.63
CA ASP A 566 -23.79 15.65 21.00
C ASP A 566 -22.37 15.30 21.46
N MET A 567 -22.19 14.24 22.23
CA MET A 567 -20.86 13.76 22.62
C MET A 567 -20.08 13.17 21.43
N GLY A 568 -20.75 12.58 20.45
CA GLY A 568 -20.11 12.13 19.20
C GLY A 568 -19.51 13.30 18.42
N CYS A 569 -20.25 14.40 18.28
CA CYS A 569 -19.76 15.62 17.63
C CYS A 569 -18.76 16.41 18.51
N ALA A 570 -18.89 16.38 19.83
CA ALA A 570 -17.90 16.97 20.73
C ALA A 570 -16.52 16.29 20.62
N VAL A 571 -16.48 14.95 20.45
CA VAL A 571 -15.22 14.21 20.20
C VAL A 571 -14.62 14.58 18.84
N TRP A 572 -15.43 14.79 17.80
CA TRP A 572 -14.94 15.33 16.51
C TRP A 572 -14.33 16.72 16.68
N ALA A 573 -15.03 17.65 17.34
CA ALA A 573 -14.54 19.00 17.60
C ALA A 573 -13.25 19.00 18.46
N GLU A 574 -13.14 18.11 19.46
CA GLU A 574 -11.93 17.95 20.25
C GLU A 574 -10.74 17.48 19.40
N MET A 575 -10.95 16.53 18.49
CA MET A 575 -9.94 16.01 17.56
C MET A 575 -9.40 17.13 16.64
N ILE A 576 -10.29 17.91 16.03
CA ILE A 576 -9.90 19.07 15.19
C ILE A 576 -9.15 20.12 16.03
N ARG A 577 -9.68 20.49 17.20
CA ARG A 577 -9.11 21.50 18.09
C ARG A 577 -7.70 21.13 18.59
N LYS A 578 -7.41 19.83 18.74
CA LYS A 578 -6.08 19.31 19.09
C LYS A 578 -5.15 19.12 17.87
N GLY A 579 -5.56 19.56 16.67
CA GLY A 579 -4.74 19.49 15.46
C GLY A 579 -4.63 18.09 14.84
N CYS A 580 -5.45 17.13 15.25
CA CYS A 580 -5.46 15.79 14.65
C CYS A 580 -6.18 15.82 13.30
N CYS A 581 -5.40 15.76 12.21
CA CYS A 581 -5.90 15.66 10.83
C CYS A 581 -6.82 14.43 10.68
N PRO A 582 -8.12 14.57 10.34
CA PRO A 582 -9.02 13.43 10.17
C PRO A 582 -8.63 12.56 8.97
N ASP A 583 -8.85 11.25 9.06
CA ASP A 583 -8.59 10.28 7.99
C ASP A 583 -9.88 9.78 7.32
N ASP A 584 -9.74 8.96 6.26
CA ASP A 584 -10.87 8.32 5.56
C ASP A 584 -11.86 7.68 6.55
N ASN A 585 -11.34 7.01 7.60
CA ASN A 585 -12.14 6.32 8.60
C ASN A 585 -12.82 7.30 9.59
N SER A 586 -12.19 8.42 9.94
CA SER A 586 -12.79 9.47 10.77
C SER A 586 -14.08 10.01 10.14
N TYR A 587 -14.04 10.39 8.86
CA TYR A 587 -15.24 10.81 8.13
C TYR A 587 -16.26 9.67 8.01
N ILE A 588 -15.84 8.42 7.69
CA ILE A 588 -16.76 7.27 7.62
C ILE A 588 -17.48 7.03 8.97
N VAL A 589 -16.79 7.16 10.10
CA VAL A 589 -17.41 7.00 11.44
C VAL A 589 -18.37 8.14 11.75
N LEU A 590 -18.02 9.40 11.42
CA LEU A 590 -18.87 10.57 11.59
C LEU A 590 -20.13 10.49 10.71
N ILE A 591 -19.95 10.41 9.39
CA ILE A 591 -21.02 10.35 8.37
C ILE A 591 -21.93 9.16 8.66
N GLY A 592 -21.36 7.98 8.90
CA GLY A 592 -22.11 6.78 9.26
C GLY A 592 -22.81 6.89 10.62
N GLY A 593 -22.36 7.76 11.52
CA GLY A 593 -22.98 8.08 12.81
C GLY A 593 -24.17 9.03 12.68
N LEU A 594 -24.00 10.12 11.92
CA LEU A 594 -25.04 11.09 11.58
C LEU A 594 -26.25 10.42 10.90
N ILE A 595 -25.99 9.54 9.93
CA ILE A 595 -27.04 8.77 9.23
C ILE A 595 -27.78 7.82 10.19
N ARG A 596 -27.10 7.27 11.20
CA ARG A 596 -27.74 6.43 12.23
C ARG A 596 -28.67 7.20 13.17
N GLN A 597 -28.47 8.51 13.35
CA GLN A 597 -29.40 9.38 14.10
C GLN A 597 -30.46 10.04 13.22
N GLY A 598 -30.38 9.85 11.90
CA GLY A 598 -31.29 10.50 10.95
C GLY A 598 -31.00 11.99 10.74
N ARG A 599 -29.71 12.34 10.66
CA ARG A 599 -29.22 13.70 10.36
C ARG A 599 -28.52 13.70 8.99
N SER A 600 -29.17 13.12 7.99
CA SER A 600 -28.56 12.83 6.68
C SER A 600 -28.18 14.08 5.88
N GLU A 601 -28.80 15.24 6.12
CA GLU A 601 -28.42 16.51 5.48
C GLU A 601 -27.02 16.98 5.88
N GLU A 602 -26.65 16.85 7.16
CA GLU A 602 -25.29 17.17 7.61
C GLU A 602 -24.29 16.07 7.23
N ALA A 603 -24.74 14.81 7.16
CA ALA A 603 -23.92 13.74 6.61
C ALA A 603 -23.49 14.04 5.15
N CYS A 604 -24.37 14.65 4.33
CA CYS A 604 -24.02 15.13 2.98
C CYS A 604 -22.95 16.23 2.98
N LYS A 605 -22.95 17.17 3.95
CA LYS A 605 -21.92 18.23 4.05
C LYS A 605 -20.54 17.64 4.32
N TYR A 606 -20.44 16.65 5.21
CA TYR A 606 -19.17 15.96 5.47
C TYR A 606 -18.74 15.04 4.31
N VAL A 607 -19.67 14.53 3.48
CA VAL A 607 -19.33 13.85 2.21
C VAL A 607 -18.75 14.83 1.19
N GLU A 608 -19.33 16.04 1.08
CA GLU A 608 -18.82 17.14 0.23
C GLU A 608 -17.39 17.53 0.65
N GLU A 609 -17.18 17.87 1.93
CA GLU A 609 -15.86 18.24 2.50
C GLU A 609 -14.79 17.15 2.27
N MET A 610 -15.14 15.88 2.52
CA MET A 610 -14.24 14.73 2.35
C MET A 610 -13.74 14.61 0.89
N ILE A 611 -14.63 14.76 -0.08
CA ILE A 611 -14.30 14.71 -1.52
C ILE A 611 -13.50 15.94 -1.94
N GLU A 612 -13.80 17.11 -1.38
CA GLU A 612 -13.06 18.35 -1.63
C GLU A 612 -11.63 18.32 -1.11
N LYS A 613 -11.40 17.81 0.11
CA LYS A 613 -10.06 17.56 0.65
C LYS A 613 -9.32 16.44 -0.11
N GLY A 614 -10.05 15.69 -0.95
CA GLY A 614 -9.51 14.76 -1.96
C GLY A 614 -9.42 13.30 -1.50
N MET A 615 -10.16 12.94 -0.45
CA MET A 615 -10.20 11.61 0.17
C MET A 615 -11.12 10.65 -0.59
N LYS A 616 -11.13 9.35 -0.22
CA LYS A 616 -11.97 8.34 -0.87
C LYS A 616 -13.43 8.50 -0.43
N ALA A 617 -14.37 8.63 -1.36
CA ALA A 617 -15.80 8.71 -1.05
C ALA A 617 -16.30 7.50 -0.21
N PRO A 618 -17.14 7.72 0.81
CA PRO A 618 -17.47 6.69 1.80
C PRO A 618 -18.48 5.67 1.25
N GLN A 619 -18.34 4.41 1.67
CA GLN A 619 -19.32 3.35 1.40
C GLN A 619 -20.39 3.35 2.51
N LEU A 620 -21.64 3.68 2.15
CA LEU A 620 -22.71 3.96 3.11
C LEU A 620 -23.81 2.90 3.14
N ASP A 621 -24.49 2.80 4.29
CA ASP A 621 -25.74 2.06 4.43
C ASP A 621 -26.90 2.85 3.78
N TYR A 622 -27.02 2.69 2.46
CA TYR A 622 -28.08 3.30 1.65
C TYR A 622 -29.49 2.97 2.13
N ASN A 623 -29.70 1.85 2.86
CA ASN A 623 -31.03 1.47 3.30
C ASN A 623 -31.55 2.40 4.39
N LYS A 624 -30.68 2.80 5.33
CA LYS A 624 -30.98 3.78 6.39
C LYS A 624 -31.02 5.20 5.83
N PHE A 625 -30.02 5.57 5.03
CA PHE A 625 -29.93 6.89 4.38
C PHE A 625 -31.17 7.23 3.55
N ALA A 626 -31.66 6.30 2.74
CA ALA A 626 -32.89 6.49 1.97
C ALA A 626 -34.17 6.45 2.82
N ALA A 627 -34.18 5.70 3.93
CA ALA A 627 -35.33 5.70 4.84
C ALA A 627 -35.47 7.04 5.58
N ASP A 628 -34.35 7.67 5.91
CA ASP A 628 -34.30 8.97 6.57
C ASP A 628 -34.84 10.10 5.67
N PHE A 629 -34.35 10.24 4.43
CA PHE A 629 -34.89 11.22 3.48
C PHE A 629 -36.37 10.96 3.11
N SER A 630 -36.79 9.69 3.09
CA SER A 630 -38.21 9.32 2.93
C SER A 630 -39.08 9.77 4.11
N ARG A 631 -38.52 9.84 5.33
CA ARG A 631 -39.18 10.32 6.55
C ARG A 631 -39.18 11.84 6.66
N ILE A 632 -38.12 12.49 6.17
CA ILE A 632 -37.96 13.96 6.13
C ILE A 632 -38.81 14.59 5.01
N GLY A 633 -39.33 13.80 4.07
CA GLY A 633 -40.17 14.28 2.97
C GLY A 633 -39.40 14.95 1.82
N LYS A 634 -38.07 14.79 1.79
CA LYS A 634 -37.17 15.37 0.78
C LYS A 634 -36.48 14.29 -0.06
N PRO A 635 -37.19 13.56 -0.95
CA PRO A 635 -36.61 12.48 -1.74
C PRO A 635 -35.57 12.97 -2.77
N ASP A 636 -35.74 14.17 -3.32
CA ASP A 636 -34.93 14.69 -4.42
C ASP A 636 -33.73 15.56 -3.98
N ILE A 637 -33.49 15.73 -2.67
CA ILE A 637 -32.37 16.53 -2.15
C ILE A 637 -30.99 16.06 -2.63
N LEU A 638 -30.82 14.76 -2.92
CA LEU A 638 -29.58 14.24 -3.52
C LEU A 638 -29.45 14.60 -5.01
N GLU A 639 -30.55 14.81 -5.72
CA GLU A 639 -30.53 15.32 -7.09
C GLU A 639 -30.25 16.84 -7.08
N GLU A 640 -30.86 17.58 -6.17
CA GLU A 640 -30.60 19.01 -5.94
C GLU A 640 -29.13 19.26 -5.58
N LEU A 641 -28.59 18.53 -4.60
CA LEU A 641 -27.17 18.54 -4.25
C LEU A 641 -26.31 18.14 -5.45
N SER A 642 -26.68 17.11 -6.22
CA SER A 642 -25.94 16.72 -7.42
C SER A 642 -25.89 17.86 -8.45
N GLN A 643 -27.00 18.58 -8.68
CA GLN A 643 -27.06 19.71 -9.60
C GLN A 643 -26.22 20.89 -9.07
N LYS A 644 -26.36 21.25 -7.79
CA LYS A 644 -25.55 22.28 -7.13
C LYS A 644 -24.05 21.99 -7.28
N MET A 645 -23.61 20.77 -6.94
CA MET A 645 -22.20 20.37 -7.11
C MET A 645 -21.75 20.44 -8.57
N LYS A 646 -22.61 20.11 -9.53
CA LYS A 646 -22.30 20.22 -10.97
C LYS A 646 -22.09 21.68 -11.40
N PHE A 647 -22.91 22.62 -10.92
CA PHE A 647 -22.74 24.04 -11.20
C PHE A 647 -21.51 24.63 -10.49
N SER A 648 -21.19 24.17 -9.28
CA SER A 648 -19.96 24.55 -8.56
C SER A 648 -18.68 23.84 -9.07
N GLY A 649 -18.72 23.11 -10.19
CA GLY A 649 -17.56 22.39 -10.73
C GLY A 649 -17.09 21.18 -9.90
N LYS A 650 -17.79 20.83 -8.82
CA LYS A 650 -17.52 19.73 -7.88
C LYS A 650 -17.96 18.38 -8.47
N PHE A 651 -17.45 18.05 -9.66
CA PHE A 651 -17.93 16.92 -10.49
C PHE A 651 -17.85 15.56 -9.80
N GLU A 652 -16.84 15.29 -8.98
CA GLU A 652 -16.72 14.03 -8.22
C GLU A 652 -17.91 13.86 -7.24
N ALA A 653 -18.22 14.90 -6.46
CA ALA A 653 -19.34 14.92 -5.52
C ALA A 653 -20.70 14.88 -6.25
N SER A 654 -20.86 15.65 -7.33
CA SER A 654 -22.03 15.56 -8.22
C SER A 654 -22.26 14.12 -8.69
N ASN A 655 -21.23 13.49 -9.26
CA ASN A 655 -21.33 12.14 -9.79
C ASN A 655 -21.59 11.08 -8.71
N LEU A 656 -21.30 11.38 -7.43
CA LEU A 656 -21.66 10.53 -6.30
C LEU A 656 -23.13 10.74 -5.89
N PHE A 657 -23.54 11.98 -5.61
CA PHE A 657 -24.91 12.30 -5.19
C PHE A 657 -25.95 11.91 -6.25
N GLY A 658 -25.69 12.15 -7.55
CA GLY A 658 -26.57 11.72 -8.63
C GLY A 658 -26.66 10.19 -8.78
N ARG A 659 -25.58 9.44 -8.47
CA ARG A 659 -25.63 7.97 -8.35
C ARG A 659 -26.52 7.54 -7.19
N TRP A 660 -26.43 8.22 -6.05
CA TRP A 660 -27.25 7.94 -4.86
C TRP A 660 -28.73 8.27 -5.08
N ALA A 661 -29.04 9.42 -5.70
CA ALA A 661 -30.39 9.81 -6.10
C ALA A 661 -31.03 8.82 -7.08
N LYS A 662 -30.27 8.32 -8.07
CA LYS A 662 -30.72 7.25 -8.99
C LYS A 662 -31.01 5.94 -8.26
N MET A 663 -30.20 5.55 -7.26
CA MET A 663 -30.47 4.37 -6.44
C MET A 663 -31.73 4.55 -5.58
N MET A 664 -31.95 5.74 -5.00
CA MET A 664 -33.15 6.04 -4.21
C MET A 664 -34.42 5.99 -5.06
N ARG A 665 -34.45 6.67 -6.22
CA ARG A 665 -35.60 6.65 -7.16
C ARG A 665 -35.91 5.24 -7.68
N ASN A 666 -34.89 4.40 -7.90
CA ASN A 666 -35.09 2.99 -8.26
C ASN A 666 -35.68 2.14 -7.11
N ARG A 667 -35.41 2.49 -5.84
CA ARG A 667 -36.00 1.81 -4.66
C ARG A 667 -37.47 2.16 -4.48
N VAL A 668 -37.83 3.44 -4.68
CA VAL A 668 -39.23 3.92 -4.67
C VAL A 668 -40.04 3.18 -5.73
N LYS A 669 -39.62 3.24 -7.00
CA LYS A 669 -40.28 2.53 -8.12
C LYS A 669 -40.45 1.01 -7.92
N ARG A 670 -39.58 0.36 -7.14
CA ARG A 670 -39.75 -1.06 -6.75
C ARG A 670 -40.78 -1.26 -5.65
N ARG A 671 -40.81 -0.37 -4.64
CA ARG A 671 -41.79 -0.39 -3.55
C ARG A 671 -43.22 -0.19 -4.06
N ASP A 672 -43.39 0.71 -5.03
CA ASP A 672 -44.71 1.06 -5.56
C ASP A 672 -45.27 -0.04 -6.47
N ARG A 673 -44.42 -0.72 -7.25
CA ARG A 673 -44.81 -1.96 -7.97
C ARG A 673 -45.30 -3.03 -6.99
N VAL A 674 -44.50 -3.36 -5.97
CA VAL A 674 -44.86 -4.36 -4.93
C VAL A 674 -46.09 -3.96 -4.10
N LYS A 675 -46.47 -2.66 -4.07
CA LYS A 675 -47.77 -2.23 -3.53
C LYS A 675 -48.92 -2.51 -4.50
N ASN A 676 -48.77 -2.16 -5.77
CA ASN A 676 -49.80 -2.39 -6.78
C ASN A 676 -50.06 -3.89 -6.99
N ASP A 677 -49.01 -4.70 -7.02
CA ASP A 677 -49.09 -6.17 -7.09
C ASP A 677 -49.86 -6.77 -5.88
N LYS A 678 -49.93 -6.04 -4.75
CA LYS A 678 -50.68 -6.38 -3.53
C LYS A 678 -52.05 -5.67 -3.40
N HIS A 679 -52.49 -5.00 -4.45
CA HIS A 679 -53.87 -4.50 -4.60
C HIS A 679 -54.58 -5.13 -5.82
N ILE A 680 -53.90 -6.05 -6.52
CA ILE A 680 -54.39 -6.80 -7.68
C ILE A 680 -54.58 -8.30 -7.32
N ALA A 681 -54.16 -8.69 -6.10
CA ALA A 681 -54.36 -9.98 -5.45
C ALA A 681 -54.85 -9.76 -4.02
#